data_AF-A0A6H3F9A4-F1
#
_entry.id   AF-A0A6H3F9A4-F1
#
_cell.length_a   1.000
_cell.length_b   1.000
_cell.length_c   1.000
_cell.angle_alpha   90.00
_cell.angle_beta   90.00
_cell.angle_gamma   90.00
#
_symmetry.space_group_name_H-M   'P 1'
#
loop_
_entity.id
_entity.type
_entity.pdbx_description
1 polymer ?
#
loop_
_entity_poly.entity_id
_entity_poly.type
_entity_poly.pdbx_seq_one_letter_code
_entity_poly.pdbx_strand_id
1 'polypeptide(L)'
;MKLQFRHPRACAAALWGIWCCGAVLLLCAWSSMAFAAVSPAPRTLYVSAGFIGGDGLNADRPLGSINDALQKARKGDVVVVAPGEYQESIRVSTAGITVQGSVPGETEPQVVVAAPAGKPGPVLRDGADTVWRGVAFRVADRAAVTLRGFTGRFEYCLFSSDSPVPGIEVSGGSPVFQGCTFIGGVGPAAMLALNGQAGRKSRMTLAYCLFRDIPGAAMLLRGEQDVRLVNCLFAACRFVAMRQTGVGAQISAINSIFFLSPEPQLFLQTPSAPKAYLANCLYAPAPGDFMKWQAKPLDQQPEITAVNSITASPRFEGGRHALINLCVDDTVNAPVWRSLTSAASKLGLKISLALNTDALSPQYWKMIIPEVNAGFEVVSHGAVHASITSAEVLRVGWFAPEGVAATLTIDQAGHLSVIADGKAMCAIDLMAQPYISMGGVVRLLREKGLRAELVSLSHEKIPAHLLAPVQEQDISFAKHNVELVMDTKAFMQYMLSESRRKIEQGLRKNNAMQKTCVAFVCPYNETNANIRQAMNAAGFQVARSHMTQHFPSATERVDLSALQSISLKDIIIGMPTDNIKEMLRLYIDYLKYNRSVMGLYSHGITEWTVNQWLELFGVLHENPEVKTASLADIAVMVKEQCEPTGPWTYRCSSKTGPVAGEISFRPGKDSPLLAAGQHTEFTKDFLGKPLPEGQAPNIGLY
;
A
#
# COMPACT_ATOMS: atom_id res chain seq x y z
N MET A 1 32.94 44.63 14.45
CA MET A 1 34.38 44.73 14.16
C MET A 1 35.04 45.55 15.27
N LYS A 2 36.03 44.95 15.96
CA LYS A 2 37.02 45.51 16.93
C LYS A 2 36.48 46.01 18.29
N LEU A 3 36.82 45.45 19.45
CA LEU A 3 38.11 45.12 20.15
C LEU A 3 38.57 46.21 21.13
N GLN A 4 38.81 45.74 22.37
CA GLN A 4 39.89 46.09 23.32
C GLN A 4 39.90 47.43 24.06
N PHE A 5 40.18 47.38 25.38
CA PHE A 5 41.43 47.81 26.08
C PHE A 5 41.40 47.18 27.52
N ARG A 6 42.36 46.30 27.92
CA ARG A 6 43.65 46.51 28.65
C ARG A 6 43.51 46.89 30.16
N HIS A 7 43.87 46.01 31.13
CA HIS A 7 45.18 45.82 31.83
C HIS A 7 45.29 46.60 33.19
N PRO A 8 46.30 46.39 34.08
CA PRO A 8 46.48 45.26 35.03
C PRO A 8 46.90 45.75 36.45
N ARG A 9 47.28 44.85 37.39
CA ARG A 9 48.40 45.05 38.34
C ARG A 9 48.74 43.77 39.13
N ALA A 10 50.04 43.48 39.23
CA ALA A 10 50.67 42.38 39.95
C ALA A 10 51.98 42.87 40.60
N CYS A 11 52.47 42.08 41.58
CA CYS A 11 53.84 42.01 42.16
C CYS A 11 54.27 43.10 43.18
N ALA A 12 55.07 42.85 44.24
CA ALA A 12 55.65 41.64 44.84
C ALA A 12 56.42 42.00 46.16
N ALA A 13 56.64 40.97 47.03
CA ALA A 13 57.79 40.69 47.92
C ALA A 13 58.16 41.68 49.08
N ALA A 14 58.80 41.32 50.22
CA ALA A 14 59.70 40.21 50.56
C ALA A 14 60.04 40.10 52.10
N LEU A 15 60.57 38.93 52.53
CA LEU A 15 61.58 38.63 53.62
C LEU A 15 61.18 38.75 55.13
N TRP A 16 61.67 38.00 56.15
CA TRP A 16 62.54 36.81 56.41
C TRP A 16 62.49 36.44 57.93
N GLY A 17 62.91 35.22 58.36
CA GLY A 17 63.35 34.95 59.76
C GLY A 17 62.91 33.64 60.49
N ILE A 18 63.38 32.44 60.11
CA ILE A 18 64.27 31.46 60.83
C ILE A 18 63.98 31.12 62.34
N TRP A 19 63.67 29.84 62.67
CA TRP A 19 64.45 28.91 63.56
C TRP A 19 63.70 27.58 63.82
N CYS A 20 64.49 26.54 64.11
CA CYS A 20 64.24 25.12 63.90
C CYS A 20 63.67 24.32 65.09
N CYS A 21 63.38 23.04 64.77
CA CYS A 21 63.53 21.82 65.59
C CYS A 21 62.30 21.26 66.32
N GLY A 22 61.83 20.11 65.82
CA GLY A 22 62.11 18.84 66.52
C GLY A 22 61.04 18.32 67.49
N ALA A 23 60.12 17.52 66.93
CA ALA A 23 59.61 16.26 67.49
C ALA A 23 59.07 16.24 68.94
N VAL A 24 57.73 16.22 69.09
CA VAL A 24 57.06 15.28 70.00
C VAL A 24 55.76 14.80 69.35
N LEU A 25 55.71 13.49 69.13
CA LEU A 25 54.57 12.70 68.67
C LEU A 25 53.38 12.75 69.65
N LEU A 26 52.21 12.39 69.11
CA LEU A 26 50.91 12.14 69.76
C LEU A 26 50.00 13.37 69.84
N LEU A 27 49.10 13.51 68.85
CA LEU A 27 47.65 13.50 69.06
C LEU A 27 46.90 13.73 67.73
N CYS A 28 45.81 12.98 67.55
CA CYS A 28 44.74 13.15 66.55
C CYS A 28 44.98 12.61 65.13
N ALA A 29 45.23 11.31 65.00
CA ALA A 29 44.78 10.53 63.85
C ALA A 29 43.31 10.13 64.05
N TRP A 30 42.37 10.98 63.61
CA TRP A 30 41.01 10.52 63.27
C TRP A 30 41.02 10.16 61.79
N SER A 31 41.45 8.93 61.53
CA SER A 31 41.31 8.28 60.24
C SER A 31 39.84 7.95 60.02
N SER A 32 39.19 8.74 59.16
CA SER A 32 37.97 8.34 58.47
C SER A 32 38.27 7.08 57.66
N MET A 33 38.04 5.89 58.22
CA MET A 33 37.94 4.67 57.43
C MET A 33 36.69 4.80 56.55
N ALA A 34 36.87 5.37 55.36
CA ALA A 34 35.96 5.16 54.26
C ALA A 34 36.04 3.68 53.90
N PHE A 35 35.15 2.87 54.48
CA PHE A 35 34.85 1.56 53.91
C PHE A 35 34.35 1.82 52.49
N ALA A 36 35.22 1.61 51.49
CA ALA A 36 34.78 1.38 50.14
C ALA A 36 33.88 0.14 50.20
N ALA A 37 32.56 0.34 50.21
CA ALA A 37 31.61 -0.75 50.12
C ALA A 37 31.90 -1.50 48.82
N VAL A 38 32.51 -2.68 48.94
CA VAL A 38 32.66 -3.62 47.83
C VAL A 38 31.25 -3.94 47.37
N SER A 39 30.82 -3.34 46.26
CA SER A 39 29.55 -3.72 45.63
C SER A 39 29.67 -5.20 45.26
N PRO A 40 28.76 -6.07 45.71
CA PRO A 40 28.79 -7.48 45.35
C PRO A 40 28.77 -7.61 43.83
N ALA A 41 29.52 -8.59 43.30
CA ALA A 41 29.60 -8.84 41.87
C ALA A 41 28.19 -9.01 41.25
N PRO A 42 27.98 -8.54 40.01
CA PRO A 42 26.75 -8.77 39.25
C PRO A 42 26.33 -10.23 39.27
N ARG A 43 25.04 -10.48 39.47
CA ARG A 43 24.46 -11.83 39.52
C ARG A 43 23.59 -12.08 38.30
N THR A 44 23.44 -13.36 37.96
CA THR A 44 22.45 -13.80 36.99
C THR A 44 21.23 -14.38 37.71
N LEU A 45 20.04 -13.90 37.38
CA LEU A 45 18.76 -14.45 37.81
C LEU A 45 18.08 -15.15 36.64
N TYR A 46 17.66 -16.40 36.82
CA TYR A 46 17.00 -17.19 35.79
C TYR A 46 15.48 -17.17 35.99
N VAL A 47 14.74 -17.04 34.89
CA VAL A 47 13.27 -16.99 34.85
C VAL A 47 12.75 -18.00 33.83
N SER A 48 11.70 -18.75 34.20
CA SER A 48 10.97 -19.67 33.32
C SER A 48 9.48 -19.63 33.65
N ALA A 49 8.65 -19.40 32.64
CA ALA A 49 7.22 -19.18 32.81
C ALA A 49 6.55 -20.29 33.61
N GLY A 50 5.86 -19.92 34.69
CA GLY A 50 5.04 -20.85 35.49
C GLY A 50 5.81 -21.76 36.47
N PHE A 51 7.14 -21.60 36.59
CA PHE A 51 7.92 -22.34 37.58
C PHE A 51 7.55 -21.93 39.03
N ILE A 52 7.43 -22.89 39.95
CA ILE A 52 7.03 -22.65 41.35
C ILE A 52 8.17 -23.01 42.30
N GLY A 53 8.49 -22.13 43.25
CA GLY A 53 9.43 -22.42 44.35
C GLY A 53 10.93 -22.30 44.00
N GLY A 54 11.27 -21.74 42.85
CA GLY A 54 12.66 -21.45 42.47
C GLY A 54 13.21 -20.21 43.16
N ASP A 55 14.53 -20.19 43.38
CA ASP A 55 15.22 -19.03 43.95
C ASP A 55 15.76 -18.06 42.88
N GLY A 56 15.89 -18.54 41.64
CA GLY A 56 16.41 -17.81 40.48
C GLY A 56 17.92 -17.82 40.36
N LEU A 57 18.67 -18.45 41.27
CA LEU A 57 20.13 -18.38 41.30
C LEU A 57 20.81 -19.37 40.35
N ASN A 58 20.07 -20.36 39.85
CA ASN A 58 20.52 -21.26 38.79
C ASN A 58 19.38 -21.59 37.82
N ALA A 59 19.74 -22.12 36.64
CA ALA A 59 18.78 -22.42 35.58
C ALA A 59 17.82 -23.58 35.92
N ASP A 60 18.18 -24.46 36.87
CA ASP A 60 17.35 -25.59 37.31
C ASP A 60 16.29 -25.20 38.35
N ARG A 61 16.46 -24.04 38.99
CA ARG A 61 15.53 -23.46 39.96
C ARG A 61 15.15 -22.01 39.60
N PRO A 62 14.65 -21.77 38.37
CA PRO A 62 14.34 -20.43 37.90
C PRO A 62 13.15 -19.85 38.66
N LEU A 63 13.01 -18.53 38.64
CA LEU A 63 11.80 -17.86 39.11
C LEU A 63 10.67 -18.05 38.09
N GLY A 64 9.43 -18.13 38.58
CA GLY A 64 8.25 -18.31 37.73
C GLY A 64 7.81 -17.07 36.96
N SER A 65 8.30 -15.89 37.36
CA SER A 65 7.86 -14.60 36.84
C SER A 65 9.03 -13.63 36.65
N ILE A 66 8.87 -12.71 35.70
CA ILE A 66 9.85 -11.65 35.46
C ILE A 66 9.80 -10.63 36.60
N ASN A 67 8.61 -10.32 37.13
CA ASN A 67 8.46 -9.41 38.26
C ASN A 67 9.20 -9.91 39.53
N ASP A 68 9.13 -11.20 39.86
CA ASP A 68 9.84 -11.74 41.04
C ASP A 68 11.36 -11.61 40.88
N ALA A 69 11.88 -11.81 39.67
CA ALA A 69 13.29 -11.60 39.39
C ALA A 69 13.69 -10.13 39.54
N LEU A 70 12.90 -9.20 38.99
CA LEU A 70 13.15 -7.77 39.12
C LEU A 70 13.09 -7.25 40.56
N GLN A 71 12.22 -7.84 41.40
CA GLN A 71 12.16 -7.51 42.84
C GLN A 71 13.40 -7.99 43.61
N LYS A 72 14.01 -9.11 43.18
CA LYS A 72 15.25 -9.64 43.79
C LYS A 72 16.53 -9.02 43.21
N ALA A 73 16.45 -8.54 41.98
CA ALA A 73 17.58 -8.00 41.24
C ALA A 73 18.13 -6.73 41.89
N ARG A 74 19.44 -6.57 41.76
CA ARG A 74 20.22 -5.42 42.21
C ARG A 74 20.83 -4.72 41.00
N LYS A 75 21.31 -3.50 41.21
CA LYS A 75 22.01 -2.76 40.17
C LYS A 75 23.17 -3.59 39.59
N GLY A 76 23.20 -3.73 38.27
CA GLY A 76 24.19 -4.51 37.54
C GLY A 76 23.79 -5.95 37.26
N ASP A 77 22.75 -6.49 37.91
CA ASP A 77 22.31 -7.87 37.69
C ASP A 77 21.73 -8.08 36.29
N VAL A 78 21.80 -9.34 35.84
CA VAL A 78 21.23 -9.81 34.58
C VAL A 78 20.10 -10.80 34.88
N VAL A 79 18.90 -10.52 34.39
CA VAL A 79 17.75 -11.42 34.42
C VAL A 79 17.67 -12.16 33.09
N VAL A 80 17.99 -13.45 33.07
CA VAL A 80 17.89 -14.32 31.90
C VAL A 80 16.52 -14.99 31.88
N VAL A 81 15.77 -14.75 30.82
CA VAL A 81 14.39 -15.21 30.68
C VAL A 81 14.32 -16.31 29.62
N ALA A 82 13.84 -17.48 30.01
CA ALA A 82 13.64 -18.60 29.09
C ALA A 82 12.49 -18.32 28.10
N PRO A 83 12.53 -18.87 26.88
CA PRO A 83 11.44 -18.79 25.90
C PRO A 83 10.09 -19.15 26.51
N GLY A 84 9.05 -18.42 26.11
CA GLY A 84 7.70 -18.61 26.63
C GLY A 84 6.88 -17.32 26.65
N GLU A 85 5.59 -17.46 26.91
CA GLU A 85 4.67 -16.34 27.09
C GLU A 85 4.44 -16.05 28.58
N TYR A 86 4.69 -14.80 28.97
CA TYR A 86 4.59 -14.28 30.33
C TYR A 86 3.42 -13.30 30.40
N GLN A 87 2.35 -13.71 31.05
CA GLN A 87 1.12 -12.94 31.22
C GLN A 87 1.24 -12.06 32.48
N GLU A 88 1.97 -10.95 32.37
CA GLU A 88 2.37 -10.11 33.51
C GLU A 88 2.30 -8.62 33.17
N SER A 89 2.03 -7.80 34.19
CA SER A 89 2.28 -6.35 34.13
C SER A 89 3.59 -6.05 34.84
N ILE A 90 4.62 -5.72 34.08
CA ILE A 90 5.98 -5.53 34.61
C ILE A 90 6.12 -4.13 35.19
N ARG A 91 6.69 -4.04 36.40
CA ARG A 91 7.11 -2.77 37.00
C ARG A 91 8.57 -2.85 37.41
N VAL A 92 9.40 -1.98 36.83
CA VAL A 92 10.80 -1.86 37.23
C VAL A 92 10.95 -0.80 38.30
N SER A 93 11.58 -1.15 39.42
CA SER A 93 11.92 -0.24 40.52
C SER A 93 13.41 -0.09 40.77
N THR A 94 14.23 -1.04 40.30
CA THR A 94 15.67 -1.08 40.54
C THR A 94 16.41 -0.70 39.27
N ALA A 95 17.35 0.24 39.38
CA ALA A 95 18.04 0.77 38.21
C ALA A 95 19.24 -0.04 37.76
N GLY A 96 19.54 0.02 36.46
CA GLY A 96 20.73 -0.59 35.86
C GLY A 96 20.70 -2.12 35.83
N ILE A 97 19.53 -2.72 35.66
CA ILE A 97 19.34 -4.16 35.43
C ILE A 97 19.36 -4.42 33.92
N THR A 98 19.88 -5.58 33.51
CA THR A 98 19.68 -6.10 32.15
C THR A 98 18.68 -7.24 32.17
N VAL A 99 17.60 -7.16 31.39
CA VAL A 99 16.69 -8.27 31.12
C VAL A 99 17.00 -8.83 29.74
N GLN A 100 17.38 -10.10 29.69
CA GLN A 100 17.84 -10.79 28.50
C GLN A 100 16.92 -11.97 28.21
N GLY A 101 16.15 -11.87 27.13
CA GLY A 101 15.41 -12.98 26.54
C GLY A 101 16.25 -13.73 25.51
N SER A 102 15.68 -13.93 24.32
CA SER A 102 16.29 -14.68 23.22
C SER A 102 17.55 -14.00 22.65
N VAL A 103 18.50 -14.82 22.19
CA VAL A 103 19.77 -14.37 21.60
C VAL A 103 19.52 -13.81 20.18
N PRO A 104 20.24 -12.75 19.73
CA PRO A 104 20.11 -12.21 18.37
C PRO A 104 20.40 -13.28 17.31
N GLY A 105 19.49 -13.44 16.34
CA GLY A 105 19.66 -14.38 15.21
C GLY A 105 18.35 -14.91 14.63
N GLU A 106 17.28 -14.93 15.42
CA GLU A 106 15.92 -15.21 14.97
C GLU A 106 15.16 -13.91 14.75
N THR A 107 14.36 -13.83 13.68
CA THR A 107 13.64 -12.60 13.29
C THR A 107 12.54 -12.18 14.27
N GLU A 108 12.21 -13.03 15.25
CA GLU A 108 11.22 -12.77 16.29
C GLU A 108 11.73 -13.22 17.66
N PRO A 109 11.62 -12.39 18.71
CA PRO A 109 11.93 -12.81 20.08
C PRO A 109 11.02 -13.97 20.55
N GLN A 110 11.59 -14.98 21.21
CA GLN A 110 10.83 -16.11 21.75
C GLN A 110 10.32 -15.89 23.19
N VAL A 111 10.73 -14.80 23.84
CA VAL A 111 10.17 -14.34 25.11
C VAL A 111 9.09 -13.32 24.82
N VAL A 112 7.84 -13.63 25.13
CA VAL A 112 6.69 -12.74 24.92
C VAL A 112 6.15 -12.29 26.26
N VAL A 113 6.09 -10.99 26.51
CA VAL A 113 5.38 -10.39 27.63
C VAL A 113 4.07 -9.82 27.12
N ALA A 114 2.96 -10.31 27.67
CA ALA A 114 1.61 -9.88 27.31
C ALA A 114 0.87 -9.36 28.55
N ALA A 115 0.01 -8.35 28.36
CA ALA A 115 -0.86 -7.89 29.44
C ALA A 115 -1.81 -9.00 29.86
N PRO A 116 -2.01 -9.23 31.17
CA PRO A 116 -3.00 -10.21 31.65
C PRO A 116 -4.39 -9.86 31.13
N ALA A 117 -5.10 -10.85 30.57
CA ALA A 117 -6.44 -10.66 30.01
C ALA A 117 -7.40 -9.98 31.01
N GLY A 118 -8.14 -8.97 30.53
CA GLY A 118 -9.18 -8.28 31.30
C GLY A 118 -8.67 -7.33 32.39
N LYS A 119 -7.36 -7.12 32.54
CA LYS A 119 -6.80 -6.16 33.51
C LYS A 119 -6.35 -4.87 32.82
N PRO A 120 -6.93 -3.71 33.16
CA PRO A 120 -6.45 -2.44 32.62
C PRO A 120 -5.08 -2.10 33.23
N GLY A 121 -4.05 -2.00 32.40
CA GLY A 121 -2.74 -1.57 32.86
C GLY A 121 -1.64 -1.79 31.82
N PRO A 122 -0.54 -1.03 31.89
CA PRO A 122 0.57 -1.18 30.96
C PRO A 122 1.26 -2.55 31.10
N VAL A 123 1.73 -3.08 29.96
CA VAL A 123 2.54 -4.32 29.91
C VAL A 123 3.87 -4.11 30.64
N LEU A 124 4.46 -2.91 30.50
CA LEU A 124 5.70 -2.52 31.14
C LEU A 124 5.61 -1.08 31.64
N ARG A 125 6.02 -0.85 32.89
CA ARG A 125 6.37 0.48 33.40
C ARG A 125 7.85 0.51 33.74
N ASP A 126 8.60 1.35 33.05
CA ASP A 126 10.03 1.52 33.29
C ASP A 126 10.41 3.00 33.36
N GLY A 127 11.14 3.34 34.41
CA GLY A 127 11.79 4.63 34.60
C GLY A 127 13.14 4.47 35.31
N ALA A 128 13.70 3.25 35.29
CA ALA A 128 14.87 2.86 36.06
C ALA A 128 16.08 2.51 35.15
N ASP A 129 16.07 2.95 33.89
CA ASP A 129 17.22 2.81 32.99
C ASP A 129 17.66 1.36 32.73
N THR A 130 16.71 0.44 32.67
CA THR A 130 16.93 -0.97 32.34
C THR A 130 17.41 -1.15 30.90
N VAL A 131 18.15 -2.23 30.65
CA VAL A 131 18.41 -2.75 29.29
C VAL A 131 17.52 -3.95 29.04
N TRP A 132 16.66 -3.87 28.04
CA TRP A 132 15.82 -4.98 27.58
C TRP A 132 16.38 -5.53 26.27
N ARG A 133 16.65 -6.83 26.21
CA ARG A 133 17.22 -7.48 25.02
C ARG A 133 16.42 -8.71 24.61
N GLY A 134 15.99 -8.79 23.35
CA GLY A 134 15.37 -10.00 22.80
C GLY A 134 14.05 -10.35 23.47
N VAL A 135 13.19 -9.34 23.73
CA VAL A 135 11.87 -9.51 24.35
C VAL A 135 10.81 -8.93 23.43
N ALA A 136 9.70 -9.66 23.26
CA ALA A 136 8.50 -9.19 22.59
C ALA A 136 7.50 -8.66 23.61
N PHE A 137 6.95 -7.47 23.37
CA PHE A 137 5.87 -6.86 24.14
C PHE A 137 4.60 -6.85 23.30
N ARG A 138 3.61 -7.65 23.68
CA ARG A 138 2.30 -7.70 23.03
C ARG A 138 1.33 -6.81 23.80
N VAL A 139 0.94 -5.73 23.15
CA VAL A 139 0.11 -4.67 23.71
C VAL A 139 -1.34 -4.83 23.25
N ALA A 140 -2.28 -4.84 24.19
CA ALA A 140 -3.71 -4.98 23.94
C ALA A 140 -4.53 -4.00 24.81
N ASP A 141 -5.76 -3.69 24.38
CA ASP A 141 -6.72 -2.83 25.09
C ASP A 141 -6.20 -1.42 25.43
N ARG A 142 -6.04 -1.08 26.72
CA ARG A 142 -5.47 0.19 27.23
C ARG A 142 -4.07 -0.02 27.82
N ALA A 143 -3.47 -1.19 27.60
CA ALA A 143 -2.09 -1.43 27.98
C ALA A 143 -1.18 -0.66 27.01
N ALA A 144 -0.11 -0.08 27.52
CA ALA A 144 1.00 0.45 26.72
C ALA A 144 2.30 0.02 27.39
N VAL A 145 3.43 0.16 26.72
CA VAL A 145 4.73 0.26 27.40
C VAL A 145 4.91 1.71 27.84
N THR A 146 4.99 1.98 29.13
CA THR A 146 5.12 3.33 29.67
C THR A 146 6.54 3.60 30.16
N LEU A 147 7.21 4.54 29.50
CA LEU A 147 8.57 4.97 29.81
C LEU A 147 8.55 6.40 30.39
N ARG A 148 8.97 6.58 31.64
CA ARG A 148 8.97 7.92 32.30
C ARG A 148 10.36 8.32 32.71
N GLY A 149 10.90 9.37 32.09
CA GLY A 149 12.28 9.83 32.33
C GLY A 149 13.35 8.80 32.00
N PHE A 150 13.00 7.76 31.25
CA PHE A 150 13.83 6.58 31.00
C PHE A 150 15.01 6.91 30.07
N THR A 151 16.20 6.48 30.44
CA THR A 151 17.45 6.64 29.67
C THR A 151 18.10 5.30 29.29
N GLY A 152 17.40 4.19 29.57
CA GLY A 152 17.84 2.85 29.24
C GLY A 152 17.67 2.50 27.75
N ARG A 153 17.75 1.20 27.45
CA ARG A 153 17.83 0.70 26.07
C ARG A 153 16.91 -0.49 25.82
N PHE A 154 16.38 -0.57 24.61
CA PHE A 154 15.75 -1.75 24.05
C PHE A 154 16.59 -2.24 22.86
N GLU A 155 16.94 -3.52 22.86
CA GLU A 155 17.81 -4.13 21.87
C GLU A 155 17.12 -5.37 21.29
N TYR A 156 16.93 -5.42 19.97
CA TYR A 156 16.34 -6.56 19.28
C TYR A 156 14.98 -6.98 19.87
N CYS A 157 14.20 -5.99 20.32
CA CYS A 157 12.88 -6.20 20.90
C CYS A 157 11.79 -6.09 19.82
N LEU A 158 10.67 -6.75 20.05
CA LEU A 158 9.47 -6.65 19.23
C LEU A 158 8.38 -5.94 20.04
N PHE A 159 7.71 -4.97 19.44
CA PHE A 159 6.52 -4.36 20.00
C PHE A 159 5.39 -4.59 19.00
N SER A 160 4.35 -5.30 19.43
CA SER A 160 3.12 -5.45 18.65
C SER A 160 1.96 -4.84 19.40
N SER A 161 1.09 -4.11 18.69
CA SER A 161 -0.10 -3.50 19.28
C SER A 161 -1.33 -3.75 18.41
N ASP A 162 -2.36 -4.33 19.02
CA ASP A 162 -3.71 -4.41 18.46
C ASP A 162 -4.66 -3.44 19.20
N SER A 163 -4.10 -2.38 19.79
CA SER A 163 -4.83 -1.39 20.58
C SER A 163 -5.15 -0.11 19.80
N PRO A 164 -6.31 0.54 20.07
CA PRO A 164 -6.64 1.86 19.55
C PRO A 164 -5.83 3.01 20.19
N VAL A 165 -5.05 2.73 21.24
CA VAL A 165 -4.16 3.70 21.89
C VAL A 165 -2.69 3.40 21.54
N PRO A 166 -1.76 4.34 21.82
CA PRO A 166 -0.36 4.12 21.51
C PRO A 166 0.23 2.88 22.19
N GLY A 167 0.99 2.08 21.43
CA GLY A 167 1.65 0.89 21.95
C GLY A 167 2.73 1.22 22.98
N ILE A 168 3.40 2.37 22.81
CA ILE A 168 4.43 2.87 23.71
C ILE A 168 4.19 4.35 24.03
N GLU A 169 4.24 4.70 25.31
CA GLU A 169 4.18 6.08 25.77
C GLU A 169 5.50 6.48 26.44
N VAL A 170 6.15 7.50 25.90
CA VAL A 170 7.40 8.03 26.43
C VAL A 170 7.14 9.42 27.01
N SER A 171 7.48 9.64 28.27
CA SER A 171 7.33 10.92 28.97
C SER A 171 8.70 11.41 29.43
N GLY A 172 9.47 12.00 28.50
CA GLY A 172 10.82 12.48 28.73
C GLY A 172 11.88 11.37 28.84
N GLY A 173 13.12 11.75 29.16
CA GLY A 173 14.27 10.86 29.16
C GLY A 173 14.99 10.80 27.81
N SER A 174 15.88 9.83 27.65
CA SER A 174 16.63 9.63 26.39
C SER A 174 16.71 8.14 25.99
N PRO A 175 15.58 7.47 25.75
CA PRO A 175 15.57 6.06 25.36
C PRO A 175 16.33 5.82 24.06
N VAL A 176 17.00 4.66 23.99
CA VAL A 176 17.56 4.12 22.75
C VAL A 176 16.86 2.82 22.39
N PHE A 177 16.30 2.76 21.19
CA PHE A 177 15.81 1.53 20.57
C PHE A 177 16.81 1.13 19.47
N GLN A 178 17.31 -0.10 19.53
CA GLN A 178 18.27 -0.63 18.56
C GLN A 178 17.81 -1.99 18.04
N GLY A 179 17.76 -2.20 16.73
CA GLY A 179 17.35 -3.48 16.16
C GLY A 179 15.89 -3.84 16.45
N CYS A 180 15.06 -2.87 16.86
CA CYS A 180 13.70 -3.14 17.33
C CYS A 180 12.70 -3.18 16.19
N THR A 181 11.68 -4.02 16.33
CA THR A 181 10.55 -4.09 15.39
C THR A 181 9.27 -3.59 16.05
N PHE A 182 8.50 -2.80 15.31
CA PHE A 182 7.24 -2.22 15.72
C PHE A 182 6.18 -2.59 14.69
N ILE A 183 5.14 -3.31 15.13
CA ILE A 183 4.07 -3.82 14.27
C ILE A 183 2.73 -3.37 14.84
N GLY A 184 1.84 -2.90 13.98
CA GLY A 184 0.45 -2.62 14.34
C GLY A 184 0.20 -1.27 15.00
N GLY A 185 -0.99 -1.18 15.60
CA GLY A 185 -1.71 0.02 16.01
C GLY A 185 -3.05 0.04 15.29
N VAL A 186 -4.18 -0.18 15.97
CA VAL A 186 -5.50 -0.02 15.32
C VAL A 186 -5.99 1.41 15.51
N GLY A 187 -6.74 1.93 14.53
CA GLY A 187 -7.31 3.27 14.64
C GLY A 187 -6.34 4.43 14.37
N PRO A 188 -6.78 5.68 14.58
CA PRO A 188 -6.05 6.90 14.18
C PRO A 188 -4.83 7.22 15.06
N ALA A 189 -4.46 6.34 16.00
CA ALA A 189 -3.36 6.56 16.93
C ALA A 189 -1.98 6.21 16.30
N ALA A 190 -0.91 6.44 17.06
CA ALA A 190 0.45 6.14 16.64
C ALA A 190 1.07 5.02 17.47
N MET A 191 2.03 4.28 16.92
CA MET A 191 2.69 3.20 17.66
C MET A 191 3.50 3.72 18.87
N LEU A 192 4.19 4.86 18.70
CA LEU A 192 4.85 5.58 19.80
C LEU A 192 4.21 6.94 20.03
N ALA A 193 3.92 7.27 21.29
CA ALA A 193 3.52 8.61 21.70
C ALA A 193 4.60 9.25 22.58
N LEU A 194 5.07 10.41 22.16
CA LEU A 194 6.12 11.18 22.81
C LEU A 194 5.50 12.39 23.52
N ASN A 195 5.46 12.31 24.84
CA ASN A 195 4.84 13.27 25.75
C ASN A 195 5.91 14.05 26.54
N GLY A 196 7.01 14.42 25.88
CA GLY A 196 8.11 15.16 26.49
C GLY A 196 7.66 16.45 27.18
N GLN A 197 8.20 16.76 28.35
CA GLN A 197 7.84 18.00 29.05
C GLN A 197 8.55 19.22 28.44
N ALA A 198 7.78 20.29 28.23
CA ALA A 198 8.31 21.54 27.70
C ALA A 198 9.50 22.06 28.53
N GLY A 199 10.55 22.53 27.86
CA GLY A 199 11.75 23.08 28.49
C GLY A 199 12.78 22.07 29.00
N ARG A 200 12.49 20.77 28.97
CA ARG A 200 13.47 19.71 29.28
C ARG A 200 14.01 19.10 27.98
N LYS A 201 15.29 19.30 27.70
CA LYS A 201 15.97 18.64 26.56
C LYS A 201 15.93 17.12 26.75
N SER A 202 15.07 16.45 25.98
CA SER A 202 14.91 14.99 25.95
C SER A 202 15.00 14.52 24.50
N ARG A 203 15.56 13.35 24.27
CA ARG A 203 15.79 12.83 22.91
C ARG A 203 15.61 11.33 22.84
N MET A 204 14.70 10.86 21.99
CA MET A 204 14.62 9.45 21.64
C MET A 204 15.51 9.13 20.43
N THR A 205 16.27 8.04 20.50
CA THR A 205 17.05 7.53 19.37
C THR A 205 16.54 6.16 18.95
N LEU A 206 16.27 6.01 17.66
CA LEU A 206 15.95 4.72 17.04
C LEU A 206 17.02 4.41 16.00
N ALA A 207 17.66 3.27 16.16
CA ALA A 207 18.74 2.81 15.31
C ALA A 207 18.40 1.43 14.77
N TYR A 208 18.51 1.23 13.47
CA TYR A 208 18.17 -0.06 12.86
C TYR A 208 16.79 -0.55 13.32
N CYS A 209 15.75 0.29 13.22
CA CYS A 209 14.40 -0.06 13.68
C CYS A 209 13.42 -0.25 12.51
N LEU A 210 12.65 -1.33 12.56
CA LEU A 210 11.61 -1.66 11.59
C LEU A 210 10.24 -1.21 12.11
N PHE A 211 9.58 -0.33 11.38
CA PHE A 211 8.16 0.00 11.55
C PHE A 211 7.39 -0.61 10.39
N ARG A 212 6.38 -1.43 10.66
CA ARG A 212 5.56 -2.00 9.58
C ARG A 212 4.09 -2.17 9.93
N ASP A 213 3.25 -2.07 8.90
CA ASP A 213 1.82 -2.35 8.96
C ASP A 213 1.12 -1.46 10.03
N ILE A 214 1.39 -0.14 9.97
CA ILE A 214 0.86 0.85 10.94
C ILE A 214 -0.14 1.77 10.20
N PRO A 215 -1.46 1.58 10.37
CA PRO A 215 -2.48 2.34 9.66
C PRO A 215 -2.55 3.82 10.07
N GLY A 216 -1.99 4.16 11.24
CA GLY A 216 -1.79 5.54 11.69
C GLY A 216 -0.33 5.99 11.52
N ALA A 217 0.18 6.76 12.48
CA ALA A 217 1.57 7.20 12.45
C ALA A 217 2.51 6.22 13.18
N ALA A 218 3.75 6.10 12.74
CA ALA A 218 4.76 5.42 13.56
C ALA A 218 4.98 6.17 14.89
N MET A 219 4.93 7.51 14.87
CA MET A 219 5.14 8.36 16.03
C MET A 219 4.13 9.50 16.14
N LEU A 220 3.71 9.83 17.36
CA LEU A 220 2.91 11.01 17.70
C LEU A 220 3.69 11.90 18.68
N LEU A 221 4.03 13.11 18.23
CA LEU A 221 4.73 14.12 19.01
C LEU A 221 3.71 15.04 19.70
N ARG A 222 3.60 14.90 21.03
CA ARG A 222 2.74 15.73 21.90
C ARG A 222 3.53 16.71 22.78
N GLY A 223 4.85 16.60 22.79
CA GLY A 223 5.72 17.41 23.65
C GLY A 223 7.12 17.61 23.07
N GLU A 224 7.97 18.33 23.80
CA GLU A 224 9.31 18.81 23.36
C GLU A 224 10.40 17.73 23.44
N GLN A 225 10.14 16.56 22.86
CA GLN A 225 11.10 15.46 22.79
C GLN A 225 11.61 15.26 21.37
N ASP A 226 12.90 15.52 21.16
CA ASP A 226 13.54 15.35 19.87
C ASP A 226 13.59 13.87 19.47
N VAL A 227 13.49 13.60 18.17
CA VAL A 227 13.58 12.26 17.60
C VAL A 227 14.74 12.18 16.64
N ARG A 228 15.56 11.14 16.80
CA ARG A 228 16.62 10.80 15.87
C ARG A 228 16.44 9.39 15.35
N LEU A 229 16.33 9.26 14.04
CA LEU A 229 16.21 8.01 13.30
C LEU A 229 17.52 7.74 12.58
N VAL A 230 18.07 6.55 12.75
CA VAL A 230 19.29 6.11 12.08
C VAL A 230 19.04 4.73 11.50
N ASN A 231 19.23 4.56 10.19
CA ASN A 231 19.11 3.25 9.55
C ASN A 231 17.73 2.58 9.78
N CYS A 232 16.66 3.37 9.95
CA CYS A 232 15.31 2.84 10.20
C CYS A 232 14.56 2.60 8.89
N LEU A 233 13.61 1.65 8.89
CA LEU A 233 12.71 1.40 7.76
C LEU A 233 11.27 1.52 8.22
N PHE A 234 10.49 2.32 7.50
CA PHE A 234 9.05 2.50 7.71
C PHE A 234 8.33 1.90 6.51
N ALA A 235 7.65 0.77 6.68
CA ALA A 235 6.92 0.05 5.64
C ALA A 235 5.41 0.15 5.84
N ALA A 236 4.70 0.73 4.88
CA ALA A 236 3.25 0.95 4.95
C ALA A 236 2.80 1.58 6.29
N CYS A 237 3.51 2.62 6.68
CA CYS A 237 3.07 3.53 7.74
C CYS A 237 2.36 4.69 7.07
N ARG A 238 1.16 5.07 7.56
CA ARG A 238 0.44 6.21 6.98
C ARG A 238 1.23 7.53 7.11
N PHE A 239 1.83 7.74 8.27
CA PHE A 239 2.79 8.82 8.51
C PHE A 239 4.01 8.31 9.27
N VAL A 240 5.18 8.90 9.03
CA VAL A 240 6.37 8.68 9.87
C VAL A 240 6.15 9.32 11.23
N ALA A 241 5.67 10.56 11.25
CA ALA A 241 5.24 11.20 12.48
C ALA A 241 4.05 12.15 12.27
N MET A 242 3.20 12.24 13.28
CA MET A 242 2.22 13.30 13.45
C MET A 242 2.68 14.22 14.58
N ARG A 243 2.60 15.54 14.38
CA ARG A 243 2.97 16.53 15.39
C ARG A 243 1.78 17.37 15.81
N GLN A 244 1.53 17.44 17.11
CA GLN A 244 0.50 18.32 17.67
C GLN A 244 0.88 19.79 17.46
N THR A 245 -0.13 20.63 17.27
CA THR A 245 0.02 22.07 17.08
C THR A 245 0.81 22.70 18.23
N GLY A 246 1.79 23.54 17.90
CA GLY A 246 2.60 24.26 18.89
C GLY A 246 3.79 23.49 19.46
N VAL A 247 3.96 22.21 19.09
CA VAL A 247 5.13 21.41 19.53
C VAL A 247 6.37 21.77 18.68
N GLY A 248 7.48 22.05 19.34
CA GLY A 248 8.78 22.45 18.74
C GLY A 248 9.81 21.33 18.59
N ALA A 249 9.45 20.09 18.90
CA ALA A 249 10.33 18.93 18.84
C ALA A 249 10.95 18.71 17.46
N GLN A 250 12.27 18.52 17.41
CA GLN A 250 13.01 18.28 16.16
C GLN A 250 12.91 16.81 15.74
N ILE A 251 12.92 16.58 14.42
CA ILE A 251 13.02 15.23 13.83
C ILE A 251 14.19 15.23 12.87
N SER A 252 15.08 14.25 13.03
CA SER A 252 16.14 13.97 12.06
C SER A 252 16.18 12.50 11.69
N ALA A 253 16.44 12.21 10.42
CA ALA A 253 16.65 10.86 9.92
C ALA A 253 17.93 10.80 9.08
N ILE A 254 18.73 9.76 9.30
CA ILE A 254 19.93 9.46 8.53
C ILE A 254 19.84 8.01 8.03
N ASN A 255 20.22 7.76 6.78
CA ASN A 255 20.25 6.41 6.19
C ASN A 255 18.92 5.65 6.31
N SER A 256 17.77 6.34 6.36
CA SER A 256 16.48 5.71 6.64
C SER A 256 15.65 5.53 5.37
N ILE A 257 14.75 4.55 5.39
CA ILE A 257 13.89 4.19 4.28
C ILE A 257 12.44 4.47 4.64
N PHE A 258 11.75 5.22 3.79
CA PHE A 258 10.32 5.49 3.89
C PHE A 258 9.60 4.80 2.74
N PHE A 259 9.09 3.60 3.01
CA PHE A 259 8.57 2.64 2.03
C PHE A 259 7.05 2.51 2.13
N LEU A 260 6.37 2.74 1.01
CA LEU A 260 4.93 2.61 0.80
C LEU A 260 4.08 3.52 1.71
N SER A 261 4.50 4.77 1.89
CA SER A 261 3.65 5.80 2.49
C SER A 261 2.58 6.23 1.47
N PRO A 262 1.28 6.05 1.75
CA PRO A 262 0.20 6.38 0.80
C PRO A 262 -0.18 7.86 0.80
N GLU A 263 0.22 8.61 1.84
CA GLU A 263 -0.17 10.00 2.03
C GLU A 263 0.69 10.98 1.20
N PRO A 264 0.14 12.16 0.84
CA PRO A 264 0.88 13.21 0.13
C PRO A 264 2.16 13.71 0.82
N GLN A 265 2.25 13.51 2.14
CA GLN A 265 3.27 14.03 3.03
C GLN A 265 3.72 12.94 4.01
N LEU A 266 5.02 12.87 4.32
CA LEU A 266 5.56 11.90 5.30
C LEU A 266 5.26 12.31 6.75
N PHE A 267 5.14 13.61 6.99
CA PHE A 267 4.93 14.19 8.31
C PHE A 267 3.67 15.02 8.33
N LEU A 268 2.73 14.68 9.21
CA LEU A 268 1.54 15.51 9.43
C LEU A 268 1.85 16.57 10.50
N GLN A 269 2.01 17.82 10.08
CA GLN A 269 2.34 18.93 10.98
C GLN A 269 1.86 20.29 10.45
N THR A 270 1.79 21.29 11.33
CA THR A 270 1.45 22.66 10.93
C THR A 270 2.61 23.33 10.17
N PRO A 271 2.35 24.25 9.23
CA PRO A 271 3.41 24.92 8.45
C PRO A 271 4.44 25.69 9.28
N SER A 272 4.07 26.15 10.47
CA SER A 272 4.96 26.83 11.42
C SER A 272 5.87 25.89 12.20
N ALA A 273 5.65 24.59 12.13
CA ALA A 273 6.42 23.62 12.89
C ALA A 273 7.82 23.41 12.28
N PRO A 274 8.84 23.05 13.08
CA PRO A 274 10.18 22.80 12.55
C PRO A 274 10.20 21.71 11.47
N LYS A 275 10.94 21.94 10.39
CA LYS A 275 11.08 20.95 9.32
C LYS A 275 11.80 19.69 9.80
N ALA A 276 11.40 18.53 9.30
CA ALA A 276 12.14 17.29 9.50
C ALA A 276 13.40 17.29 8.62
N TYR A 277 14.55 16.93 9.18
CA TYR A 277 15.81 16.86 8.45
C TYR A 277 16.11 15.42 8.02
N LEU A 278 16.19 15.16 6.72
CA LEU A 278 16.48 13.84 6.16
C LEU A 278 17.82 13.88 5.43
N ALA A 279 18.75 13.00 5.78
CA ALA A 279 20.04 12.88 5.12
C ALA A 279 20.28 11.44 4.64
N ASN A 280 20.72 11.27 3.39
CA ASN A 280 21.02 9.94 2.81
C ASN A 280 19.85 8.96 2.96
N CYS A 281 18.61 9.44 2.79
CA CYS A 281 17.41 8.62 2.94
C CYS A 281 16.87 8.17 1.57
N LEU A 282 16.14 7.06 1.56
CA LEU A 282 15.37 6.63 0.39
C LEU A 282 13.88 6.80 0.67
N TYR A 283 13.19 7.43 -0.27
CA TYR A 283 11.74 7.56 -0.27
C TYR A 283 11.14 6.74 -1.41
N ALA A 284 10.23 5.86 -1.05
CA ALA A 284 9.53 4.97 -1.97
C ALA A 284 8.04 5.09 -1.66
N PRO A 285 7.34 6.10 -2.20
CA PRO A 285 5.92 6.29 -1.92
C PRO A 285 5.05 5.17 -2.46
N ALA A 286 3.82 5.08 -1.95
CA ALA A 286 2.76 4.25 -2.52
C ALA A 286 1.76 5.11 -3.33
N PRO A 287 1.07 4.52 -4.32
CA PRO A 287 -0.16 5.11 -4.82
C PRO A 287 -1.20 5.11 -3.69
N GLY A 288 -1.94 6.22 -3.57
CA GLY A 288 -3.00 6.41 -2.59
C GLY A 288 -4.35 5.90 -3.11
N ASP A 289 -5.41 6.66 -2.83
CA ASP A 289 -6.76 6.29 -3.25
C ASP A 289 -6.89 6.15 -4.77
N PHE A 290 -7.80 5.27 -5.18
CA PHE A 290 -8.03 4.92 -6.58
C PHE A 290 -6.79 4.38 -7.29
N MET A 291 -5.79 3.89 -6.54
CA MET A 291 -4.55 3.33 -7.08
C MET A 291 -3.72 4.37 -7.88
N LYS A 292 -3.89 5.66 -7.57
CA LYS A 292 -3.20 6.80 -8.20
C LYS A 292 -2.19 7.43 -7.25
N TRP A 293 -1.16 8.07 -7.80
CA TRP A 293 -0.18 8.79 -6.98
C TRP A 293 -0.80 10.03 -6.33
N GLN A 294 -0.59 10.15 -5.02
CA GLN A 294 -0.91 11.36 -4.25
C GLN A 294 0.32 11.92 -3.53
N ALA A 295 1.31 11.05 -3.30
CA ALA A 295 2.61 11.37 -2.73
C ALA A 295 3.35 12.45 -3.53
N LYS A 296 3.86 13.47 -2.84
CA LYS A 296 4.75 14.47 -3.44
C LYS A 296 6.22 14.01 -3.35
N PRO A 297 7.08 14.36 -4.32
CA PRO A 297 8.52 14.26 -4.17
C PRO A 297 9.03 14.94 -2.89
N LEU A 298 10.13 14.44 -2.31
CA LEU A 298 10.66 14.96 -1.02
C LEU A 298 11.00 16.45 -1.06
N ASP A 299 11.50 16.95 -2.17
CA ASP A 299 11.86 18.36 -2.40
C ASP A 299 10.63 19.29 -2.53
N GLN A 300 9.45 18.71 -2.78
CA GLN A 300 8.17 19.42 -2.86
C GLN A 300 7.36 19.34 -1.56
N GLN A 301 7.85 18.62 -0.55
CA GLN A 301 7.23 18.53 0.78
C GLN A 301 7.75 19.68 1.66
N PRO A 302 6.94 20.75 1.92
CA PRO A 302 7.41 21.95 2.61
C PRO A 302 7.91 21.69 4.04
N GLU A 303 7.44 20.60 4.65
CA GLU A 303 7.76 20.15 6.00
C GLU A 303 9.09 19.40 6.12
N ILE A 304 9.80 19.20 5.00
CA ILE A 304 11.05 18.43 4.93
C ILE A 304 12.21 19.33 4.48
N THR A 305 13.39 19.01 5.00
CA THR A 305 14.69 19.39 4.42
C THR A 305 15.43 18.11 4.11
N ALA A 306 15.52 17.75 2.83
CA ALA A 306 16.17 16.54 2.36
C ALA A 306 17.54 16.86 1.76
N VAL A 307 18.57 16.11 2.18
CA VAL A 307 19.94 16.20 1.69
C VAL A 307 20.38 14.82 1.23
N ASN A 308 20.93 14.71 0.01
CA ASN A 308 21.39 13.45 -0.59
C ASN A 308 20.36 12.31 -0.49
N SER A 309 19.07 12.63 -0.51
CA SER A 309 17.98 11.66 -0.41
C SER A 309 17.35 11.47 -1.78
N ILE A 310 16.91 10.25 -2.08
CA ILE A 310 16.43 9.86 -3.41
C ILE A 310 15.02 9.30 -3.35
N THR A 311 14.28 9.48 -4.44
CA THR A 311 13.00 8.80 -4.68
C THR A 311 13.23 7.65 -5.65
N ALA A 312 13.16 6.40 -5.18
CA ALA A 312 13.43 5.21 -5.99
C ALA A 312 12.83 3.95 -5.33
N SER A 313 12.63 2.88 -6.10
CA SER A 313 12.35 1.58 -5.49
C SER A 313 13.56 1.10 -4.69
N PRO A 314 13.37 0.54 -3.48
CA PRO A 314 14.47 -0.05 -2.72
C PRO A 314 14.98 -1.37 -3.31
N ARG A 315 14.24 -1.99 -4.25
CA ARG A 315 14.60 -3.26 -4.92
C ARG A 315 14.95 -4.36 -3.91
N PHE A 316 13.99 -4.66 -3.02
CA PHE A 316 14.17 -5.76 -2.06
C PHE A 316 14.15 -7.11 -2.77
N GLU A 317 14.95 -8.05 -2.28
CA GLU A 317 14.99 -9.44 -2.76
C GLU A 317 13.72 -10.18 -2.38
N GLY A 318 13.13 -10.90 -3.32
CA GLY A 318 11.96 -11.72 -3.07
C GLY A 318 10.73 -10.89 -2.72
N GLY A 319 9.83 -11.51 -1.96
CA GLY A 319 8.68 -10.81 -1.40
C GLY A 319 7.39 -11.58 -1.52
N ARG A 320 6.32 -10.89 -1.13
CA ARG A 320 4.94 -11.29 -1.37
C ARG A 320 4.68 -11.31 -2.88
N HIS A 321 3.97 -12.32 -3.37
CA HIS A 321 3.63 -12.43 -4.78
C HIS A 321 2.39 -11.59 -5.13
N ALA A 322 2.31 -11.18 -6.39
CA ALA A 322 1.13 -10.55 -6.97
C ALA A 322 0.80 -11.17 -8.33
N LEU A 323 -0.46 -11.05 -8.75
CA LEU A 323 -0.96 -11.59 -10.00
C LEU A 323 -1.64 -10.49 -10.80
N ILE A 324 -1.16 -10.20 -12.00
CA ILE A 324 -1.70 -9.12 -12.81
C ILE A 324 -2.16 -9.62 -14.18
N ASN A 325 -3.25 -9.04 -14.67
CA ASN A 325 -3.63 -9.14 -16.07
C ASN A 325 -3.15 -7.88 -16.81
N LEU A 326 -2.37 -8.06 -17.87
CA LEU A 326 -2.06 -6.98 -18.80
C LEU A 326 -3.08 -7.01 -19.93
N CYS A 327 -3.68 -5.88 -20.28
CA CYS A 327 -4.73 -5.82 -21.30
C CYS A 327 -4.54 -4.63 -22.24
N VAL A 328 -4.76 -4.87 -23.54
CA VAL A 328 -5.01 -3.81 -24.52
C VAL A 328 -6.49 -3.83 -24.85
N ASP A 329 -7.16 -2.70 -24.63
CA ASP A 329 -8.59 -2.58 -24.88
C ASP A 329 -8.88 -2.13 -26.33
N ASP A 330 -10.08 -2.47 -26.78
CA ASP A 330 -10.63 -2.25 -28.12
C ASP A 330 -9.99 -3.02 -29.27
N THR A 331 -10.84 -3.54 -30.13
CA THR A 331 -10.46 -4.21 -31.39
C THR A 331 -9.60 -3.30 -32.26
N VAL A 332 -9.85 -1.98 -32.24
CA VAL A 332 -9.09 -1.01 -33.05
C VAL A 332 -7.61 -0.94 -32.66
N ASN A 333 -7.27 -1.31 -31.42
CA ASN A 333 -5.90 -1.30 -30.90
C ASN A 333 -5.20 -2.66 -31.01
N ALA A 334 -5.79 -3.65 -31.69
CA ALA A 334 -5.13 -4.92 -32.00
C ALA A 334 -3.73 -4.79 -32.63
N PRO A 335 -3.42 -3.78 -33.48
CA PRO A 335 -2.05 -3.57 -33.97
C PRO A 335 -1.04 -3.27 -32.86
N VAL A 336 -1.45 -2.50 -31.84
CA VAL A 336 -0.62 -2.20 -30.67
C VAL A 336 -0.37 -3.49 -29.90
N TRP A 337 -1.42 -4.23 -29.54
CA TRP A 337 -1.29 -5.51 -28.85
C TRP A 337 -0.36 -6.48 -29.57
N ARG A 338 -0.54 -6.67 -30.88
CA ARG A 338 0.32 -7.53 -31.70
C ARG A 338 1.78 -7.08 -31.71
N SER A 339 2.06 -5.79 -31.65
CA SER A 339 3.45 -5.30 -31.57
C SER A 339 4.16 -5.71 -30.28
N LEU A 340 3.41 -6.09 -29.23
CA LEU A 340 3.93 -6.43 -27.91
C LEU A 340 4.10 -7.93 -27.69
N THR A 341 3.33 -8.78 -28.37
CA THR A 341 3.26 -10.23 -28.10
C THR A 341 4.61 -10.94 -28.22
N SER A 342 5.43 -10.57 -29.21
CA SER A 342 6.77 -11.17 -29.37
C SER A 342 7.68 -10.87 -28.17
N ALA A 343 7.68 -9.61 -27.68
CA ALA A 343 8.47 -9.23 -26.52
C ALA A 343 7.93 -9.88 -25.23
N ALA A 344 6.61 -9.87 -25.06
CA ALA A 344 5.95 -10.55 -23.94
C ALA A 344 6.31 -12.04 -23.91
N SER A 345 6.22 -12.74 -25.05
CA SER A 345 6.55 -14.16 -25.15
C SER A 345 8.00 -14.47 -24.79
N LYS A 346 8.96 -13.65 -25.24
CA LYS A 346 10.39 -13.83 -24.91
C LYS A 346 10.66 -13.73 -23.40
N LEU A 347 9.86 -12.94 -22.70
CA LEU A 347 9.98 -12.70 -21.26
C LEU A 347 9.04 -13.59 -20.43
N GLY A 348 8.27 -14.49 -21.07
CA GLY A 348 7.29 -15.35 -20.40
C GLY A 348 6.06 -14.60 -19.87
N LEU A 349 5.77 -13.41 -20.39
CA LEU A 349 4.66 -12.57 -19.96
C LEU A 349 3.37 -12.87 -20.76
N LYS A 350 2.22 -12.63 -20.13
CA LYS A 350 0.88 -12.73 -20.73
C LYS A 350 0.25 -11.35 -20.87
N ILE A 351 -0.33 -11.10 -22.04
CA ILE A 351 -1.10 -9.90 -22.36
C ILE A 351 -2.37 -10.29 -23.13
N SER A 352 -3.49 -9.68 -22.78
CA SER A 352 -4.82 -9.97 -23.34
C SER A 352 -5.26 -8.84 -24.27
N LEU A 353 -6.13 -9.16 -25.24
CA LEU A 353 -6.76 -8.16 -26.11
C LEU A 353 -8.28 -8.19 -25.91
N ALA A 354 -8.87 -7.05 -25.56
CA ALA A 354 -10.31 -6.92 -25.38
C ALA A 354 -11.00 -6.52 -26.70
N LEU A 355 -11.98 -7.31 -27.14
CA LEU A 355 -12.61 -7.17 -28.45
C LEU A 355 -14.03 -6.64 -28.36
N ASN A 356 -14.27 -5.44 -28.88
CA ASN A 356 -15.61 -5.00 -29.25
C ASN A 356 -15.97 -5.56 -30.64
N THR A 357 -17.06 -6.31 -30.73
CA THR A 357 -17.29 -7.17 -31.92
C THR A 357 -17.78 -6.45 -33.16
N ASP A 358 -18.30 -5.23 -33.05
CA ASP A 358 -18.74 -4.39 -34.17
C ASP A 358 -17.58 -3.96 -35.07
N ALA A 359 -16.37 -3.87 -34.51
CA ALA A 359 -15.17 -3.49 -35.26
C ALA A 359 -14.44 -4.70 -35.84
N LEU A 360 -14.83 -5.93 -35.50
CA LEU A 360 -14.15 -7.12 -36.00
C LEU A 360 -14.36 -7.30 -37.50
N SER A 361 -13.27 -7.57 -38.19
CA SER A 361 -13.22 -7.79 -39.64
C SER A 361 -12.34 -9.01 -39.95
N PRO A 362 -12.40 -9.56 -41.17
CA PRO A 362 -11.48 -10.62 -41.59
C PRO A 362 -10.00 -10.24 -41.43
N GLN A 363 -9.65 -8.95 -41.58
CA GLN A 363 -8.29 -8.46 -41.39
C GLN A 363 -7.84 -8.53 -39.92
N TYR A 364 -8.73 -8.20 -38.97
CA TYR A 364 -8.44 -8.34 -37.55
C TYR A 364 -8.24 -9.81 -37.17
N TRP A 365 -9.09 -10.72 -37.65
CA TRP A 365 -8.89 -12.15 -37.40
C TRP A 365 -7.55 -12.66 -37.94
N LYS A 366 -7.17 -12.28 -39.16
CA LYS A 366 -5.86 -12.62 -39.73
C LYS A 366 -4.69 -12.11 -38.86
N MET A 367 -4.87 -10.98 -38.18
CA MET A 367 -3.87 -10.39 -37.28
C MET A 367 -3.79 -11.09 -35.91
N ILE A 368 -4.95 -11.43 -35.34
CA ILE A 368 -5.07 -11.90 -33.95
C ILE A 368 -4.77 -13.40 -33.81
N ILE A 369 -5.19 -14.20 -34.79
CA ILE A 369 -5.17 -15.67 -34.68
C ILE A 369 -3.75 -16.25 -34.49
N PRO A 370 -2.69 -15.77 -35.17
CA PRO A 370 -1.33 -16.25 -34.91
C PRO A 370 -0.90 -16.07 -33.45
N GLU A 371 -1.25 -14.93 -32.85
CA GLU A 371 -0.90 -14.60 -31.46
C GLU A 371 -1.74 -15.42 -30.47
N VAL A 372 -3.03 -15.63 -30.75
CA VAL A 372 -3.88 -16.55 -29.96
C VAL A 372 -3.33 -17.98 -30.01
N ASN A 373 -2.83 -18.42 -31.17
CA ASN A 373 -2.17 -19.71 -31.33
C ASN A 373 -0.78 -19.77 -30.66
N ALA A 374 -0.19 -18.64 -30.32
CA ALA A 374 1.00 -18.55 -29.46
C ALA A 374 0.64 -18.55 -27.95
N GLY A 375 -0.65 -18.66 -27.61
CA GLY A 375 -1.13 -18.77 -26.23
C GLY A 375 -1.41 -17.43 -25.55
N PHE A 376 -1.70 -16.37 -26.32
CA PHE A 376 -2.27 -15.12 -25.80
C PHE A 376 -3.81 -15.16 -25.83
N GLU A 377 -4.45 -14.41 -24.94
CA GLU A 377 -5.90 -14.43 -24.76
C GLU A 377 -6.58 -13.28 -25.53
N VAL A 378 -7.73 -13.58 -26.14
CA VAL A 378 -8.73 -12.55 -26.48
C VAL A 378 -9.95 -12.65 -25.58
N VAL A 379 -10.47 -11.50 -25.19
CA VAL A 379 -11.60 -11.38 -24.25
C VAL A 379 -12.71 -10.53 -24.86
N SER A 380 -13.94 -10.67 -24.37
CA SER A 380 -15.05 -9.86 -24.85
C SER A 380 -14.98 -8.46 -24.22
N HIS A 381 -15.11 -7.42 -25.05
CA HIS A 381 -15.29 -6.03 -24.62
C HIS A 381 -16.64 -5.47 -25.07
N GLY A 382 -17.64 -6.35 -25.17
CA GLY A 382 -18.99 -5.98 -25.58
C GLY A 382 -19.23 -6.12 -27.08
N ALA A 383 -20.50 -6.00 -27.48
CA ALA A 383 -20.86 -6.09 -28.88
C ALA A 383 -20.49 -4.81 -29.64
N VAL A 384 -20.69 -3.67 -28.99
CA VAL A 384 -20.23 -2.32 -29.37
C VAL A 384 -19.50 -1.69 -28.18
N HIS A 385 -18.68 -0.66 -28.41
CA HIS A 385 -18.07 0.09 -27.32
C HIS A 385 -19.03 1.18 -26.77
N ALA A 386 -20.05 0.75 -26.01
CA ALA A 386 -21.06 1.59 -25.38
C ALA A 386 -21.28 1.22 -23.91
N SER A 387 -21.81 2.15 -23.12
CA SER A 387 -22.21 1.90 -21.73
C SER A 387 -23.26 0.80 -21.70
N ILE A 388 -23.08 -0.20 -20.83
CA ILE A 388 -24.00 -1.33 -20.69
C ILE A 388 -25.27 -0.89 -19.93
N THR A 389 -25.16 0.20 -19.16
CA THR A 389 -26.26 0.73 -18.34
C THR A 389 -27.11 1.80 -19.02
N SER A 390 -26.70 2.29 -20.19
CA SER A 390 -27.47 3.31 -20.92
C SER A 390 -28.88 2.83 -21.21
N ALA A 391 -29.87 3.65 -20.83
CA ALA A 391 -31.27 3.46 -21.18
C ALA A 391 -31.66 4.38 -22.36
N GLU A 392 -31.36 5.67 -22.27
CA GLU A 392 -31.67 6.68 -23.29
C GLU A 392 -30.70 6.61 -24.48
N VAL A 393 -31.23 6.60 -25.70
CA VAL A 393 -30.40 6.37 -26.89
C VAL A 393 -30.61 7.35 -28.01
N LEU A 394 -31.86 7.74 -28.26
CA LEU A 394 -32.25 8.61 -29.35
C LEU A 394 -33.19 9.70 -28.83
N ARG A 395 -33.09 10.90 -29.37
CA ARG A 395 -34.07 11.98 -29.19
C ARG A 395 -34.77 12.25 -30.51
N VAL A 396 -36.10 12.33 -30.48
CA VAL A 396 -36.94 12.59 -31.67
C VAL A 396 -37.94 13.69 -31.37
N GLY A 397 -38.08 14.63 -32.29
CA GLY A 397 -39.07 15.69 -32.24
C GLY A 397 -39.52 16.07 -33.64
N TRP A 398 -40.70 16.68 -33.70
CA TRP A 398 -41.25 17.24 -34.91
C TRP A 398 -41.84 18.62 -34.62
N PHE A 399 -41.70 19.54 -35.56
CA PHE A 399 -42.32 20.85 -35.50
C PHE A 399 -42.62 21.36 -36.90
N ALA A 400 -43.87 21.75 -37.11
CA ALA A 400 -44.28 22.59 -38.23
C ALA A 400 -45.09 23.78 -37.68
N PRO A 401 -44.93 25.01 -38.22
CA PRO A 401 -45.65 26.19 -37.72
C PRO A 401 -47.18 26.05 -37.71
N GLU A 402 -47.73 25.30 -38.66
CA GLU A 402 -49.18 25.03 -38.80
C GLU A 402 -49.57 23.61 -38.33
N GLY A 403 -48.60 22.85 -37.80
CA GLY A 403 -48.80 21.47 -37.36
C GLY A 403 -49.57 21.39 -36.05
N VAL A 404 -50.46 20.39 -35.93
CA VAL A 404 -51.33 20.22 -34.77
C VAL A 404 -50.85 19.07 -33.87
N ALA A 405 -50.43 17.96 -34.46
CA ALA A 405 -49.99 16.78 -33.71
C ALA A 405 -49.00 15.91 -34.49
N ALA A 406 -48.11 15.25 -33.77
CA ALA A 406 -47.23 14.21 -34.30
C ALA A 406 -46.99 13.14 -33.24
N THR A 407 -47.17 11.88 -33.62
CA THR A 407 -46.96 10.72 -32.74
C THR A 407 -45.97 9.75 -33.35
N LEU A 408 -45.20 9.10 -32.48
CA LEU A 408 -44.26 8.03 -32.81
C LEU A 408 -44.69 6.74 -32.10
N THR A 409 -44.75 5.64 -32.84
CA THR A 409 -45.01 4.31 -32.30
C THR A 409 -43.89 3.36 -32.71
N ILE A 410 -43.41 2.56 -31.77
CA ILE A 410 -42.60 1.36 -32.00
C ILE A 410 -43.42 0.20 -31.45
N ASP A 411 -43.97 -0.62 -32.33
CA ASP A 411 -44.79 -1.76 -31.90
C ASP A 411 -43.94 -2.93 -31.39
N GLN A 412 -44.61 -3.96 -30.88
CA GLN A 412 -43.96 -5.19 -30.37
C GLN A 412 -43.24 -6.00 -31.47
N ALA A 413 -43.57 -5.77 -32.74
CA ALA A 413 -42.89 -6.40 -33.88
C ALA A 413 -41.66 -5.59 -34.34
N GLY A 414 -41.39 -4.43 -33.73
CA GLY A 414 -40.27 -3.57 -34.09
C GLY A 414 -40.55 -2.70 -35.30
N HIS A 415 -41.81 -2.43 -35.64
CA HIS A 415 -42.14 -1.42 -36.65
C HIS A 415 -42.20 -0.04 -36.01
N LEU A 416 -41.27 0.83 -36.42
CA LEU A 416 -41.30 2.25 -36.08
C LEU A 416 -42.17 2.98 -37.10
N SER A 417 -43.19 3.68 -36.63
CA SER A 417 -44.04 4.55 -37.46
C SER A 417 -44.17 5.94 -36.85
N VAL A 418 -44.22 6.95 -37.70
CA VAL A 418 -44.49 8.33 -37.32
C VAL A 418 -45.69 8.83 -38.10
N ILE A 419 -46.67 9.39 -37.41
CA ILE A 419 -47.86 10.02 -37.99
C ILE A 419 -47.89 11.48 -37.54
N ALA A 420 -47.94 12.41 -38.48
CA ALA A 420 -48.16 13.83 -38.20
C ALA A 420 -49.42 14.32 -38.90
N ASP A 421 -50.30 15.01 -38.17
CA ASP A 421 -51.59 15.53 -38.64
C ASP A 421 -52.41 14.47 -39.43
N GLY A 422 -52.42 13.23 -38.92
CA GLY A 422 -53.14 12.09 -39.52
C GLY A 422 -52.46 11.50 -40.77
N LYS A 423 -51.27 11.97 -41.17
CA LYS A 423 -50.51 11.48 -42.32
C LYS A 423 -49.27 10.72 -41.86
N ALA A 424 -49.03 9.56 -42.46
CA ALA A 424 -47.82 8.80 -42.24
C ALA A 424 -46.60 9.56 -42.79
N MET A 425 -45.63 9.85 -41.94
CA MET A 425 -44.37 10.50 -42.30
C MET A 425 -43.25 9.49 -42.55
N CYS A 426 -43.18 8.45 -41.71
CA CYS A 426 -42.09 7.49 -41.70
C CYS A 426 -42.61 6.11 -41.26
N ALA A 427 -42.09 5.06 -41.88
CA ALA A 427 -42.27 3.68 -41.46
C ALA A 427 -40.93 2.95 -41.65
N ILE A 428 -40.41 2.33 -40.60
CA ILE A 428 -39.14 1.60 -40.59
C ILE A 428 -39.36 0.25 -39.92
N ASP A 429 -39.02 -0.83 -40.60
CA ASP A 429 -38.91 -2.15 -39.99
C ASP A 429 -37.54 -2.27 -39.33
N LEU A 430 -37.50 -2.25 -37.98
CA LEU A 430 -36.26 -2.34 -37.21
C LEU A 430 -35.70 -3.78 -37.19
N MET A 431 -36.53 -4.78 -37.49
CA MET A 431 -36.17 -6.21 -37.47
C MET A 431 -35.59 -6.70 -38.80
N ALA A 432 -35.73 -5.91 -39.88
CA ALA A 432 -35.20 -6.25 -41.20
C ALA A 432 -33.67 -6.46 -41.17
N GLN A 433 -33.20 -7.55 -41.79
CA GLN A 433 -31.76 -7.85 -41.88
C GLN A 433 -31.16 -7.40 -43.23
N PRO A 434 -29.95 -6.80 -43.24
CA PRO A 434 -29.09 -6.50 -42.08
C PRO A 434 -29.69 -5.40 -41.20
N TYR A 435 -29.61 -5.59 -39.87
CA TYR A 435 -30.22 -4.66 -38.91
C TYR A 435 -29.73 -3.23 -39.12
N ILE A 436 -30.67 -2.28 -39.20
CA ILE A 436 -30.35 -0.86 -39.18
C ILE A 436 -29.80 -0.46 -37.81
N SER A 437 -28.78 0.41 -37.81
CA SER A 437 -28.21 0.93 -36.56
C SER A 437 -29.00 2.16 -36.07
N MET A 438 -28.83 2.56 -34.80
CA MET A 438 -29.42 3.78 -34.27
C MET A 438 -29.03 5.01 -35.10
N GLY A 439 -27.76 5.11 -35.53
CA GLY A 439 -27.31 6.17 -36.43
C GLY A 439 -28.00 6.15 -37.80
N GLY A 440 -28.31 4.95 -38.32
CA GLY A 440 -29.13 4.77 -39.51
C GLY A 440 -30.55 5.28 -39.33
N VAL A 441 -31.20 4.95 -38.20
CA VAL A 441 -32.55 5.45 -37.88
C VAL A 441 -32.56 6.97 -37.76
N VAL A 442 -31.59 7.59 -37.06
CA VAL A 442 -31.45 9.06 -36.99
C VAL A 442 -31.43 9.68 -38.38
N ARG A 443 -30.62 9.11 -39.28
CA ARG A 443 -30.48 9.63 -40.65
C ARG A 443 -31.80 9.53 -41.41
N LEU A 444 -32.47 8.39 -41.36
CA LEU A 444 -33.77 8.19 -42.01
C LEU A 444 -34.84 9.14 -41.46
N LEU A 445 -34.92 9.32 -40.14
CA LEU A 445 -35.86 10.26 -39.53
C LEU A 445 -35.59 11.71 -39.98
N ARG A 446 -34.32 12.12 -40.02
CA ARG A 446 -33.92 13.44 -40.54
C ARG A 446 -34.29 13.63 -42.01
N GLU A 447 -34.07 12.63 -42.84
CA GLU A 447 -34.47 12.64 -44.26
C GLU A 447 -35.99 12.78 -44.43
N LYS A 448 -36.78 12.32 -43.46
CA LYS A 448 -38.24 12.49 -43.42
C LYS A 448 -38.69 13.80 -42.76
N GLY A 449 -37.77 14.72 -42.47
CA GLY A 449 -38.10 16.04 -41.92
C GLY A 449 -38.30 16.05 -40.41
N LEU A 450 -37.95 14.98 -39.68
CA LEU A 450 -37.94 14.98 -38.23
C LEU A 450 -36.63 15.53 -37.67
N ARG A 451 -36.69 16.12 -36.48
CA ARG A 451 -35.50 16.36 -35.66
C ARG A 451 -35.19 15.07 -34.93
N ALA A 452 -34.06 14.45 -35.28
CA ALA A 452 -33.59 13.26 -34.59
C ALA A 452 -32.11 13.40 -34.23
N GLU A 453 -31.68 12.89 -33.09
CA GLU A 453 -30.26 12.88 -32.68
C GLU A 453 -29.96 11.74 -31.72
N LEU A 454 -28.71 11.27 -31.70
CA LEU A 454 -28.25 10.31 -30.70
C LEU A 454 -27.97 11.03 -29.38
N VAL A 455 -28.29 10.38 -28.26
CA VAL A 455 -27.90 10.85 -26.92
C VAL A 455 -26.38 10.79 -26.73
N SER A 456 -25.72 9.80 -27.34
CA SER A 456 -24.27 9.66 -27.38
C SER A 456 -23.81 9.15 -28.74
N LEU A 457 -22.66 9.64 -29.22
CA LEU A 457 -22.04 9.12 -30.44
C LEU A 457 -21.64 7.64 -30.32
N SER A 458 -21.37 7.14 -29.11
CA SER A 458 -21.09 5.71 -28.89
C SER A 458 -22.27 4.79 -29.23
N HIS A 459 -23.49 5.34 -29.32
CA HIS A 459 -24.69 4.58 -29.65
C HIS A 459 -24.91 4.36 -31.15
N GLU A 460 -24.12 5.02 -32.01
CA GLU A 460 -24.35 5.05 -33.46
C GLU A 460 -24.47 3.66 -34.10
N LYS A 461 -23.69 2.71 -33.59
CA LYS A 461 -23.60 1.33 -34.11
C LYS A 461 -24.50 0.32 -33.40
N ILE A 462 -25.24 0.73 -32.36
CA ILE A 462 -26.19 -0.15 -31.68
C ILE A 462 -27.29 -0.52 -32.68
N PRO A 463 -27.71 -1.80 -32.80
CA PRO A 463 -28.85 -2.19 -33.62
C PRO A 463 -30.15 -1.57 -33.11
N ALA A 464 -30.93 -0.98 -34.01
CA ALA A 464 -32.14 -0.24 -33.63
C ALA A 464 -33.30 -1.13 -33.17
N HIS A 465 -33.28 -2.43 -33.48
CA HIS A 465 -34.27 -3.38 -32.94
C HIS A 465 -34.22 -3.52 -31.41
N LEU A 466 -33.21 -2.94 -30.75
CA LEU A 466 -33.08 -2.91 -29.30
C LEU A 466 -33.82 -1.71 -28.67
N LEU A 467 -34.49 -0.86 -29.46
CA LEU A 467 -35.40 0.16 -28.92
C LEU A 467 -36.57 -0.50 -28.20
N ALA A 468 -36.96 0.08 -27.05
CA ALA A 468 -38.14 -0.37 -26.34
C ALA A 468 -39.41 -0.03 -27.16
N PRO A 469 -40.46 -0.88 -27.10
CA PRO A 469 -41.75 -0.54 -27.66
C PRO A 469 -42.32 0.72 -27.01
N VAL A 470 -42.96 1.56 -27.81
CA VAL A 470 -43.59 2.82 -27.39
C VAL A 470 -44.86 3.00 -28.20
N GLN A 471 -45.96 3.39 -27.56
CA GLN A 471 -47.25 3.55 -28.22
C GLN A 471 -47.67 5.02 -28.23
N GLU A 472 -47.95 5.56 -29.43
CA GLU A 472 -48.50 6.91 -29.64
C GLU A 472 -47.79 8.02 -28.87
N GLN A 473 -46.46 7.96 -28.79
CA GLN A 473 -45.67 8.96 -28.09
C GLN A 473 -45.75 10.29 -28.82
N ASP A 474 -46.28 11.31 -28.16
CA ASP A 474 -46.30 12.67 -28.68
C ASP A 474 -44.86 13.16 -28.89
N ILE A 475 -44.58 13.68 -30.08
CA ILE A 475 -43.30 14.27 -30.48
C ILE A 475 -43.46 15.70 -31.04
N SER A 476 -44.66 16.28 -30.94
CA SER A 476 -45.00 17.59 -31.51
C SER A 476 -44.55 18.74 -30.60
N PHE A 477 -43.27 19.11 -30.68
CA PHE A 477 -42.69 20.13 -29.81
C PHE A 477 -41.87 21.15 -30.59
N ALA A 478 -42.08 22.44 -30.35
CA ALA A 478 -41.29 23.49 -31.01
C ALA A 478 -39.82 23.52 -30.59
N LYS A 479 -39.51 23.19 -29.33
CA LYS A 479 -38.16 23.37 -28.75
C LYS A 479 -37.63 22.15 -27.98
N HIS A 480 -38.33 21.02 -28.02
CA HIS A 480 -37.98 19.83 -27.26
C HIS A 480 -38.01 18.58 -28.15
N ASN A 481 -37.24 17.57 -27.77
CA ASN A 481 -37.24 16.25 -28.40
C ASN A 481 -37.49 15.22 -27.32
N VAL A 482 -38.36 14.25 -27.58
CA VAL A 482 -38.65 13.15 -26.67
C VAL A 482 -37.56 12.10 -26.78
N GLU A 483 -37.21 11.50 -25.64
CA GLU A 483 -36.21 10.45 -25.56
C GLU A 483 -36.84 9.08 -25.81
N LEU A 484 -36.24 8.33 -26.73
CA LEU A 484 -36.49 6.91 -26.90
C LEU A 484 -35.41 6.13 -26.14
N VAL A 485 -35.86 5.12 -25.42
CA VAL A 485 -35.02 4.26 -24.59
C VAL A 485 -34.84 2.87 -25.21
N MET A 486 -33.77 2.18 -24.83
CA MET A 486 -33.56 0.77 -25.16
C MET A 486 -34.36 -0.16 -24.26
N ASP A 487 -34.72 -1.33 -24.77
CA ASP A 487 -34.94 -2.49 -23.92
C ASP A 487 -33.59 -2.87 -23.28
N THR A 488 -33.40 -2.42 -22.04
CA THR A 488 -32.15 -2.62 -21.29
C THR A 488 -31.80 -4.09 -21.09
N LYS A 489 -32.79 -4.99 -21.01
CA LYS A 489 -32.56 -6.43 -20.88
C LYS A 489 -32.06 -7.02 -22.19
N ALA A 490 -32.73 -6.70 -23.31
CA ALA A 490 -32.30 -7.14 -24.64
C ALA A 490 -30.92 -6.56 -24.99
N PHE A 491 -30.67 -5.29 -24.64
CA PHE A 491 -29.39 -4.64 -24.85
C PHE A 491 -28.26 -5.27 -24.02
N MET A 492 -28.48 -5.57 -22.73
CA MET A 492 -27.48 -6.31 -21.93
C MET A 492 -27.19 -7.69 -22.51
N GLN A 493 -28.21 -8.43 -22.98
CA GLN A 493 -28.02 -9.71 -23.65
C GLN A 493 -27.21 -9.57 -24.94
N TYR A 494 -27.47 -8.53 -25.74
CA TYR A 494 -26.68 -8.20 -26.92
C TYR A 494 -25.23 -7.88 -26.56
N MET A 495 -24.98 -7.02 -25.56
CA MET A 495 -23.63 -6.66 -25.16
C MET A 495 -22.82 -7.88 -24.67
N LEU A 496 -23.45 -8.82 -23.98
CA LEU A 496 -22.76 -9.94 -23.32
C LEU A 496 -22.78 -11.24 -24.13
N SER A 497 -23.97 -11.73 -24.48
CA SER A 497 -24.15 -13.04 -25.11
C SER A 497 -23.76 -13.01 -26.59
N GLU A 498 -24.17 -11.97 -27.31
CA GLU A 498 -23.88 -11.85 -28.74
C GLU A 498 -22.39 -11.58 -29.00
N SER A 499 -21.74 -10.76 -28.16
CA SER A 499 -20.30 -10.52 -28.26
C SER A 499 -19.49 -11.80 -28.05
N ARG A 500 -19.79 -12.56 -26.98
CA ARG A 500 -19.19 -13.87 -26.73
C ARG A 500 -19.39 -14.80 -27.91
N ARG A 501 -20.63 -14.94 -28.39
CA ARG A 501 -20.98 -15.81 -29.53
C ARG A 501 -20.17 -15.46 -30.78
N LYS A 502 -20.09 -14.18 -31.15
CA LYS A 502 -19.33 -13.70 -32.31
C LYS A 502 -17.84 -14.00 -32.19
N ILE A 503 -17.24 -13.78 -31.02
CA ILE A 503 -15.82 -14.07 -30.76
C ILE A 503 -15.57 -15.57 -30.91
N GLU A 504 -16.35 -16.42 -30.22
CA GLU A 504 -16.15 -17.87 -30.30
C GLU A 504 -16.36 -18.43 -31.71
N GLN A 505 -17.32 -17.89 -32.47
CA GLN A 505 -17.49 -18.27 -33.87
C GLN A 505 -16.30 -17.85 -34.73
N GLY A 506 -15.76 -16.65 -34.53
CA GLY A 506 -14.56 -16.18 -35.23
C GLY A 506 -13.35 -17.04 -34.92
N LEU A 507 -13.13 -17.37 -33.64
CA LEU A 507 -12.06 -18.27 -33.19
C LEU A 507 -12.17 -19.66 -33.82
N ARG A 508 -13.37 -20.26 -33.84
CA ARG A 508 -13.61 -21.57 -34.45
C ARG A 508 -13.40 -21.55 -35.96
N LYS A 509 -13.96 -20.56 -36.67
CA LYS A 509 -13.83 -20.40 -38.13
C LYS A 509 -12.37 -20.25 -38.58
N ASN A 510 -11.53 -19.64 -37.74
CA ASN A 510 -10.12 -19.40 -38.04
C ASN A 510 -9.18 -20.41 -37.35
N ASN A 511 -9.70 -21.55 -36.84
CA ASN A 511 -8.90 -22.61 -36.21
C ASN A 511 -7.98 -22.15 -35.06
N ALA A 512 -8.42 -21.19 -34.25
CA ALA A 512 -7.67 -20.70 -33.09
C ALA A 512 -7.47 -21.78 -31.99
N MET A 513 -6.40 -21.73 -31.21
CA MET A 513 -6.24 -22.58 -30.01
C MET A 513 -7.30 -22.28 -28.96
N GLN A 514 -7.55 -21.00 -28.66
CA GLN A 514 -8.67 -20.59 -27.82
C GLN A 514 -9.98 -20.88 -28.54
N LYS A 515 -10.89 -21.62 -27.91
CA LYS A 515 -12.22 -21.95 -28.48
C LYS A 515 -13.39 -21.28 -27.76
N THR A 516 -13.16 -20.80 -26.54
CA THR A 516 -14.18 -20.26 -25.65
C THR A 516 -13.76 -18.87 -25.17
N CYS A 517 -14.72 -17.98 -25.00
CA CYS A 517 -14.51 -16.67 -24.40
C CYS A 517 -15.21 -16.65 -23.03
N VAL A 518 -14.42 -16.73 -21.97
CA VAL A 518 -14.91 -16.82 -20.57
C VAL A 518 -14.65 -15.54 -19.77
N ALA A 519 -13.91 -14.60 -20.33
CA ALA A 519 -13.58 -13.34 -19.70
C ALA A 519 -14.29 -12.17 -20.40
N PHE A 520 -14.76 -11.23 -19.57
CA PHE A 520 -15.40 -10.00 -20.02
C PHE A 520 -14.65 -8.77 -19.50
N VAL A 521 -14.47 -7.77 -20.34
CA VAL A 521 -13.98 -6.46 -19.92
C VAL A 521 -15.14 -5.51 -20.06
N CYS A 522 -15.60 -4.92 -18.95
CA CYS A 522 -16.72 -4.00 -18.98
C CYS A 522 -16.32 -2.69 -19.69
N PRO A 523 -17.01 -2.27 -20.76
CA PRO A 523 -16.84 -0.93 -21.33
C PRO A 523 -17.02 0.13 -20.24
N TYR A 524 -16.16 1.14 -20.27
CA TYR A 524 -16.10 2.20 -19.26
C TYR A 524 -15.96 1.69 -17.82
N ASN A 525 -15.49 0.45 -17.65
CA ASN A 525 -15.36 -0.24 -16.37
C ASN A 525 -16.65 -0.36 -15.55
N GLU A 526 -17.83 -0.32 -16.18
CA GLU A 526 -19.12 -0.36 -15.48
C GLU A 526 -19.43 -1.72 -14.83
N THR A 527 -20.02 -1.70 -13.64
CA THR A 527 -20.58 -2.91 -13.03
C THR A 527 -21.66 -2.58 -12.01
N ASN A 528 -22.68 -3.43 -11.93
CA ASN A 528 -23.74 -3.40 -10.93
C ASN A 528 -24.33 -4.81 -10.78
N ALA A 529 -25.32 -4.98 -9.90
CA ALA A 529 -25.95 -6.29 -9.67
C ALA A 529 -26.56 -6.90 -10.94
N ASN A 530 -27.21 -6.09 -11.78
CA ASN A 530 -27.84 -6.55 -13.02
C ASN A 530 -26.80 -7.00 -14.06
N ILE A 531 -25.70 -6.25 -14.21
CA ILE A 531 -24.60 -6.63 -15.10
C ILE A 531 -23.98 -7.94 -14.62
N ARG A 532 -23.74 -8.11 -13.32
CA ARG A 532 -23.18 -9.35 -12.74
C ARG A 532 -24.09 -10.55 -12.98
N GLN A 533 -25.39 -10.39 -12.78
CA GLN A 533 -26.36 -11.44 -13.07
C GLN A 533 -26.37 -11.79 -14.57
N ALA A 534 -26.37 -10.79 -15.45
CA ALA A 534 -26.37 -10.99 -16.89
C ALA A 534 -25.07 -11.63 -17.39
N MET A 535 -23.91 -11.27 -16.82
CA MET A 535 -22.62 -11.90 -17.11
C MET A 535 -22.62 -13.38 -16.75
N ASN A 536 -23.17 -13.72 -15.57
CA ASN A 536 -23.32 -15.11 -15.14
C ASN A 536 -24.24 -15.89 -16.08
N ALA A 537 -25.38 -15.30 -16.48
CA ALA A 537 -26.32 -15.91 -17.43
C ALA A 537 -25.69 -16.10 -18.83
N ALA A 538 -24.83 -15.18 -19.27
CA ALA A 538 -24.06 -15.30 -20.49
C ALA A 538 -22.87 -16.27 -20.37
N GLY A 539 -22.62 -16.82 -19.19
CA GLY A 539 -21.61 -17.85 -18.90
C GLY A 539 -20.17 -17.34 -18.86
N PHE A 540 -19.96 -16.06 -18.55
CA PHE A 540 -18.63 -15.55 -18.21
C PHE A 540 -18.19 -16.12 -16.85
N GLN A 541 -16.89 -16.13 -16.60
CA GLN A 541 -16.26 -16.67 -15.38
C GLN A 541 -15.38 -15.67 -14.65
N VAL A 542 -15.01 -14.60 -15.33
CA VAL A 542 -14.27 -13.46 -14.79
C VAL A 542 -14.64 -12.21 -15.57
N ALA A 543 -14.64 -11.08 -14.90
CA ALA A 543 -14.79 -9.78 -15.54
C ALA A 543 -13.82 -8.76 -14.95
N ARG A 544 -13.32 -7.86 -15.81
CA ARG A 544 -12.53 -6.70 -15.41
C ARG A 544 -13.42 -5.46 -15.38
N SER A 545 -13.35 -4.70 -14.28
CA SER A 545 -14.13 -3.48 -14.04
C SER A 545 -13.43 -2.61 -12.99
N HIS A 546 -14.04 -1.50 -12.55
CA HIS A 546 -13.51 -0.55 -11.59
C HIS A 546 -14.47 -0.44 -10.41
N MET A 547 -14.06 -0.81 -9.20
CA MET A 547 -15.02 -0.91 -8.09
C MET A 547 -14.62 -0.42 -6.71
N THR A 548 -13.44 0.17 -6.48
CA THR A 548 -13.11 0.61 -5.11
C THR A 548 -12.17 1.82 -5.07
N GLN A 549 -12.37 2.65 -4.03
CA GLN A 549 -11.44 3.72 -3.65
C GLN A 549 -10.13 3.16 -3.07
N HIS A 550 -10.13 1.90 -2.62
CA HIS A 550 -9.03 1.23 -1.95
C HIS A 550 -8.24 0.34 -2.91
N PHE A 551 -6.95 0.15 -2.61
CA PHE A 551 -6.06 -0.74 -3.35
C PHE A 551 -6.41 -2.22 -3.08
N PRO A 552 -6.37 -3.12 -4.07
CA PRO A 552 -6.84 -4.50 -3.91
C PRO A 552 -5.86 -5.38 -3.12
N SER A 553 -6.41 -6.14 -2.17
CA SER A 553 -5.70 -7.17 -1.39
C SER A 553 -6.38 -8.53 -1.54
N ALA A 554 -5.70 -9.50 -2.15
CA ALA A 554 -6.30 -10.81 -2.39
C ALA A 554 -6.49 -11.64 -1.11
N THR A 555 -5.75 -11.32 -0.05
CA THR A 555 -5.95 -11.90 1.29
C THR A 555 -7.15 -11.33 2.02
N GLU A 556 -7.70 -10.19 1.56
CA GLU A 556 -8.97 -9.66 2.05
C GLU A 556 -10.12 -10.19 1.20
N ARG A 557 -10.06 -9.90 -0.11
CA ARG A 557 -11.10 -10.26 -1.10
C ARG A 557 -10.59 -10.15 -2.54
N VAL A 558 -10.89 -11.16 -3.35
CA VAL A 558 -10.86 -11.13 -4.82
C VAL A 558 -12.30 -11.24 -5.32
N ASP A 559 -12.74 -10.34 -6.19
CA ASP A 559 -14.07 -10.39 -6.82
C ASP A 559 -13.92 -10.66 -8.32
N LEU A 560 -14.13 -11.92 -8.73
CA LEU A 560 -13.99 -12.30 -10.13
C LEU A 560 -15.05 -11.69 -11.04
N SER A 561 -16.16 -11.15 -10.51
CA SER A 561 -17.17 -10.47 -11.35
C SER A 561 -16.86 -8.98 -11.57
N ALA A 562 -15.82 -8.46 -10.91
CA ALA A 562 -15.34 -7.10 -11.10
C ALA A 562 -13.89 -7.02 -10.61
N LEU A 563 -12.99 -7.74 -11.28
CA LEU A 563 -11.56 -7.67 -11.00
C LEU A 563 -11.10 -6.23 -11.19
N GLN A 564 -10.59 -5.63 -10.11
CA GLN A 564 -10.19 -4.23 -10.10
C GLN A 564 -9.09 -3.98 -11.13
N SER A 565 -9.12 -2.81 -11.76
CA SER A 565 -8.13 -2.45 -12.76
C SER A 565 -7.94 -0.94 -12.88
N ILE A 566 -6.80 -0.54 -13.46
CA ILE A 566 -6.47 0.85 -13.72
C ILE A 566 -5.77 1.01 -15.08
N SER A 567 -6.02 2.15 -15.73
CA SER A 567 -5.35 2.50 -16.97
C SER A 567 -3.89 2.88 -16.69
N LEU A 568 -2.97 2.44 -17.53
CA LEU A 568 -1.56 2.83 -17.48
C LEU A 568 -1.40 4.35 -17.66
N LYS A 569 -2.29 5.01 -18.42
CA LYS A 569 -2.34 6.47 -18.52
C LYS A 569 -2.67 7.14 -17.19
N ASP A 570 -3.52 6.52 -16.37
CA ASP A 570 -3.93 7.07 -15.08
C ASP A 570 -2.86 6.89 -14.01
N ILE A 571 -2.09 5.80 -14.04
CA ILE A 571 -1.01 5.58 -13.06
C ILE A 571 0.19 6.51 -13.28
N ILE A 572 0.30 7.23 -14.41
CA ILE A 572 1.39 8.20 -14.63
C ILE A 572 1.02 9.63 -14.27
N ILE A 573 -0.22 9.87 -13.83
CA ILE A 573 -0.61 11.19 -13.36
C ILE A 573 -0.08 11.36 -11.93
N GLY A 574 0.64 12.46 -11.70
CA GLY A 574 1.15 12.80 -10.36
C GLY A 574 2.32 11.93 -9.90
N MET A 575 3.08 11.33 -10.82
CA MET A 575 4.20 10.46 -10.46
C MET A 575 5.20 11.17 -9.53
N PRO A 576 5.77 10.44 -8.56
CA PRO A 576 6.73 10.99 -7.60
C PRO A 576 8.15 11.14 -8.20
N THR A 577 8.35 10.75 -9.46
CA THR A 577 9.59 10.84 -10.20
C THR A 577 9.30 10.86 -11.70
N ASP A 578 10.09 11.59 -12.48
CA ASP A 578 9.99 11.62 -13.95
C ASP A 578 10.57 10.35 -14.60
N ASN A 579 11.24 9.49 -13.81
CA ASN A 579 11.76 8.21 -14.28
C ASN A 579 10.65 7.15 -14.26
N ILE A 580 10.05 6.90 -15.42
CA ILE A 580 8.96 5.92 -15.58
C ILE A 580 9.35 4.52 -15.07
N LYS A 581 10.60 4.08 -15.27
CA LYS A 581 11.04 2.75 -14.84
C LYS A 581 11.05 2.64 -13.32
N GLU A 582 11.53 3.66 -12.63
CA GLU A 582 11.48 3.72 -11.15
C GLU A 582 10.05 3.83 -10.63
N MET A 583 9.20 4.62 -11.29
CA MET A 583 7.78 4.68 -10.93
C MET A 583 7.10 3.32 -11.05
N LEU A 584 7.33 2.60 -12.15
CA LEU A 584 6.79 1.24 -12.34
C LEU A 584 7.30 0.27 -11.27
N ARG A 585 8.60 0.34 -10.90
CA ARG A 585 9.16 -0.47 -9.81
C ARG A 585 8.47 -0.18 -8.47
N LEU A 586 8.23 1.09 -8.14
CA LEU A 586 7.49 1.49 -6.94
C LEU A 586 6.06 0.95 -6.95
N TYR A 587 5.38 1.03 -8.09
CA TYR A 587 4.03 0.51 -8.24
C TYR A 587 3.99 -1.02 -8.05
N ILE A 588 4.97 -1.72 -8.61
CA ILE A 588 5.16 -3.17 -8.48
C ILE A 588 5.49 -3.58 -7.04
N ASP A 589 6.32 -2.81 -6.34
CA ASP A 589 6.57 -3.03 -4.91
C ASP A 589 5.28 -2.91 -4.08
N TYR A 590 4.40 -1.98 -4.42
CA TYR A 590 3.11 -1.84 -3.75
C TYR A 590 2.13 -2.99 -4.06
N LEU A 591 2.13 -3.48 -5.31
CA LEU A 591 1.37 -4.68 -5.70
C LEU A 591 1.82 -5.92 -4.93
N LYS A 592 3.14 -6.14 -4.84
CA LYS A 592 3.73 -7.20 -4.03
C LYS A 592 3.27 -7.04 -2.58
N TYR A 593 3.47 -5.85 -2.00
CA TYR A 593 3.12 -5.61 -0.60
C TYR A 593 1.66 -5.95 -0.28
N ASN A 594 0.72 -5.56 -1.14
CA ASN A 594 -0.71 -5.81 -0.93
C ASN A 594 -1.20 -7.19 -1.41
N ARG A 595 -0.33 -8.04 -1.97
CA ARG A 595 -0.72 -9.36 -2.51
C ARG A 595 -1.82 -9.21 -3.56
N SER A 596 -1.66 -8.26 -4.45
CA SER A 596 -2.76 -7.83 -5.33
C SER A 596 -3.05 -8.85 -6.43
N VAL A 597 -4.34 -8.99 -6.76
CA VAL A 597 -4.83 -9.61 -8.00
C VAL A 597 -5.61 -8.55 -8.75
N MET A 598 -5.10 -8.02 -9.87
CA MET A 598 -5.72 -6.88 -10.58
C MET A 598 -5.35 -6.77 -12.06
N GLY A 599 -6.00 -5.88 -12.79
CA GLY A 599 -5.70 -5.56 -14.20
C GLY A 599 -4.94 -4.24 -14.38
N LEU A 600 -3.96 -4.23 -15.28
CA LEU A 600 -3.34 -3.02 -15.83
C LEU A 600 -3.64 -2.97 -17.32
N TYR A 601 -4.19 -1.86 -17.81
CA TYR A 601 -4.64 -1.78 -19.19
C TYR A 601 -4.28 -0.47 -19.88
N SER A 602 -4.32 -0.48 -21.21
CA SER A 602 -4.23 0.73 -22.04
C SER A 602 -5.05 0.51 -23.32
N HIS A 603 -5.37 1.58 -24.03
CA HIS A 603 -6.01 1.50 -25.35
C HIS A 603 -4.95 1.58 -26.47
N GLY A 604 -4.78 2.76 -27.08
CA GLY A 604 -3.85 2.99 -28.18
C GLY A 604 -2.53 3.66 -27.76
N ILE A 605 -1.65 3.89 -28.75
CA ILE A 605 -0.33 4.50 -28.56
C ILE A 605 -0.35 5.91 -27.98
N THR A 606 -1.50 6.60 -28.05
CA THR A 606 -1.68 7.95 -27.50
C THR A 606 -1.86 7.94 -25.99
N GLU A 607 -2.22 6.80 -25.40
CA GLU A 607 -2.32 6.62 -23.95
C GLU A 607 -1.05 6.01 -23.37
N TRP A 608 -0.53 4.97 -24.03
CA TRP A 608 0.69 4.28 -23.64
C TRP A 608 1.45 3.81 -24.87
N THR A 609 2.65 4.33 -25.06
CA THR A 609 3.48 3.99 -26.22
C THR A 609 4.02 2.56 -26.10
N VAL A 610 4.43 1.98 -27.23
CA VAL A 610 5.09 0.67 -27.29
C VAL A 610 6.35 0.65 -26.41
N ASN A 611 7.15 1.72 -26.42
CA ASN A 611 8.36 1.78 -25.59
C ASN A 611 8.04 1.74 -24.09
N GLN A 612 6.98 2.42 -23.66
CA GLN A 612 6.57 2.38 -22.25
C GLN A 612 6.02 0.99 -21.86
N TRP A 613 5.38 0.25 -22.77
CA TRP A 613 5.04 -1.16 -22.55
C TRP A 613 6.29 -2.02 -22.37
N LEU A 614 7.33 -1.81 -23.19
CA LEU A 614 8.58 -2.55 -23.09
C LEU A 614 9.33 -2.24 -21.78
N GLU A 615 9.28 -0.99 -21.29
CA GLU A 615 9.78 -0.64 -19.95
C GLU A 615 9.04 -1.41 -18.84
N LEU A 616 7.70 -1.48 -18.91
CA LEU A 616 6.90 -2.29 -17.98
C LEU A 616 7.28 -3.78 -18.05
N PHE A 617 7.47 -4.32 -19.26
CA PHE A 617 7.89 -5.72 -19.41
C PHE A 617 9.28 -5.96 -18.81
N GLY A 618 10.21 -5.02 -18.97
CA GLY A 618 11.52 -5.07 -18.33
C GLY A 618 11.42 -5.09 -16.81
N VAL A 619 10.61 -4.20 -16.23
CA VAL A 619 10.39 -4.16 -14.78
C VAL A 619 9.73 -5.43 -14.26
N LEU A 620 8.75 -5.99 -14.98
CA LEU A 620 8.11 -7.26 -14.61
C LEU A 620 9.10 -8.44 -14.69
N HIS A 621 9.96 -8.46 -15.69
CA HIS A 621 11.00 -9.48 -15.81
C HIS A 621 12.02 -9.42 -14.66
N GLU A 622 12.33 -8.22 -14.18
CA GLU A 622 13.16 -8.00 -12.98
C GLU A 622 12.45 -8.40 -11.67
N ASN A 623 11.13 -8.61 -11.68
CA ASN A 623 10.31 -8.91 -10.49
C ASN A 623 9.47 -10.19 -10.69
N PRO A 624 10.09 -11.38 -10.67
CA PRO A 624 9.42 -12.65 -10.95
C PRO A 624 8.30 -13.02 -9.95
N GLU A 625 8.25 -12.36 -8.78
CA GLU A 625 7.18 -12.48 -7.79
C GLU A 625 5.85 -11.88 -8.29
N VAL A 626 5.89 -11.00 -9.30
CA VAL A 626 4.70 -10.48 -9.97
C VAL A 626 4.45 -11.23 -11.26
N LYS A 627 3.51 -12.16 -11.21
CA LYS A 627 3.16 -12.99 -12.36
C LYS A 627 2.13 -12.29 -13.23
N THR A 628 2.31 -12.40 -14.54
CA THR A 628 1.30 -11.99 -15.50
C THR A 628 0.48 -13.20 -15.95
N ALA A 629 -0.83 -13.04 -16.08
CA ALA A 629 -1.73 -14.09 -16.51
C ALA A 629 -2.88 -13.55 -17.37
N SER A 630 -3.46 -14.43 -18.18
CA SER A 630 -4.74 -14.15 -18.86
C SER A 630 -5.86 -14.00 -17.82
N LEU A 631 -6.96 -13.33 -18.16
CA LEU A 631 -8.09 -13.22 -17.25
C LEU A 631 -8.67 -14.61 -16.95
N ALA A 632 -8.79 -15.47 -17.95
CA ALA A 632 -9.23 -16.86 -17.76
C ALA A 632 -8.32 -17.62 -16.76
N ASP A 633 -7.00 -17.51 -16.91
CA ASP A 633 -6.05 -18.20 -16.02
C ASP A 633 -6.12 -17.65 -14.58
N ILE A 634 -6.33 -16.34 -14.41
CA ILE A 634 -6.59 -15.75 -13.08
C ILE A 634 -7.84 -16.38 -12.46
N ALA A 635 -8.92 -16.52 -13.22
CA ALA A 635 -10.16 -17.11 -12.73
C ALA A 635 -9.94 -18.56 -12.26
N VAL A 636 -9.19 -19.34 -13.04
CA VAL A 636 -8.83 -20.73 -12.70
C VAL A 636 -7.98 -20.77 -11.44
N MET A 637 -6.86 -20.03 -11.40
CA MET A 637 -5.96 -20.02 -10.23
C MET A 637 -6.66 -19.61 -8.94
N VAL A 638 -7.51 -18.57 -8.99
CA VAL A 638 -8.26 -18.10 -7.82
C VAL A 638 -9.28 -19.15 -7.38
N LYS A 639 -10.02 -19.77 -8.29
CA LYS A 639 -11.02 -20.80 -7.96
C LYS A 639 -10.40 -22.07 -7.36
N GLU A 640 -9.21 -22.44 -7.83
CA GLU A 640 -8.54 -23.67 -7.41
C GLU A 640 -7.73 -23.50 -6.12
N GLN A 641 -7.18 -22.30 -5.87
CA GLN A 641 -6.17 -22.07 -4.83
C GLN A 641 -6.60 -21.09 -3.73
N CYS A 642 -7.76 -20.46 -3.86
CA CYS A 642 -8.29 -19.52 -2.86
C CYS A 642 -9.64 -20.00 -2.31
N GLU A 643 -9.98 -19.56 -1.10
CA GLU A 643 -11.20 -19.94 -0.40
C GLU A 643 -12.40 -19.16 -0.95
N PRO A 644 -13.50 -19.82 -1.38
CA PRO A 644 -14.72 -19.12 -1.80
C PRO A 644 -15.41 -18.47 -0.61
N THR A 645 -15.71 -17.17 -0.72
CA THR A 645 -16.39 -16.39 0.34
C THR A 645 -17.80 -15.94 -0.06
N GLY A 646 -18.22 -16.22 -1.30
CA GLY A 646 -19.53 -15.86 -1.84
C GLY A 646 -19.60 -16.04 -3.36
N PRO A 647 -20.71 -15.63 -4.00
CA PRO A 647 -20.81 -15.64 -5.45
C PRO A 647 -19.70 -14.76 -6.05
N TRP A 648 -18.81 -15.37 -6.85
CA TRP A 648 -17.67 -14.72 -7.49
C TRP A 648 -16.55 -14.22 -6.57
N THR A 649 -16.72 -14.31 -5.25
CA THR A 649 -15.77 -13.74 -4.30
C THR A 649 -14.94 -14.81 -3.62
N TYR A 650 -13.66 -14.52 -3.47
CA TYR A 650 -12.65 -15.44 -2.93
C TYR A 650 -11.73 -14.71 -1.95
N ARG A 651 -11.05 -15.48 -1.10
CA ARG A 651 -9.97 -15.00 -0.24
C ARG A 651 -8.76 -15.92 -0.41
N CYS A 652 -7.64 -15.36 -0.82
CA CYS A 652 -6.41 -16.12 -1.03
C CYS A 652 -5.60 -16.22 0.26
N SER A 653 -4.85 -17.32 0.41
CA SER A 653 -3.94 -17.51 1.54
C SER A 653 -2.68 -16.65 1.38
N SER A 654 -2.19 -16.08 2.48
CA SER A 654 -0.89 -15.40 2.50
C SER A 654 0.29 -16.36 2.46
N LYS A 655 0.07 -17.64 2.79
CA LYS A 655 1.11 -18.67 2.92
C LYS A 655 1.23 -19.56 1.69
N THR A 656 0.14 -19.75 0.95
CA THR A 656 0.03 -20.71 -0.16
C THR A 656 -0.75 -20.11 -1.32
N GLY A 657 -0.52 -20.62 -2.53
CA GLY A 657 -1.26 -20.20 -3.73
C GLY A 657 -0.63 -19.03 -4.50
N PRO A 658 -1.41 -18.30 -5.31
CA PRO A 658 -0.88 -17.40 -6.33
C PRO A 658 -0.25 -16.11 -5.78
N VAL A 659 -0.62 -15.73 -4.56
CA VAL A 659 -0.19 -14.50 -3.89
C VAL A 659 0.61 -14.77 -2.60
N ALA A 660 1.18 -15.98 -2.49
CA ALA A 660 1.98 -16.43 -1.36
C ALA A 660 3.31 -15.65 -1.23
N GLY A 661 4.15 -16.07 -0.29
CA GLY A 661 5.46 -15.46 -0.05
C GLY A 661 5.44 -14.51 1.16
N GLU A 662 6.61 -14.24 1.72
CA GLU A 662 6.75 -13.38 2.89
C GLU A 662 7.36 -12.04 2.51
N ILE A 663 7.12 -11.02 3.34
CA ILE A 663 7.79 -9.75 3.13
C ILE A 663 9.28 -9.89 3.41
N SER A 664 10.09 -9.41 2.48
CA SER A 664 11.53 -9.29 2.63
C SER A 664 11.90 -7.83 2.51
N PHE A 665 12.73 -7.37 3.43
CA PHE A 665 13.31 -6.03 3.35
C PHE A 665 14.74 -6.07 2.86
N ARG A 666 15.35 -7.24 2.64
CA ARG A 666 16.76 -7.35 2.26
C ARG A 666 17.00 -6.71 0.88
N PRO A 667 18.03 -5.88 0.69
CA PRO A 667 18.31 -5.25 -0.59
C PRO A 667 18.83 -6.28 -1.59
N GLY A 668 18.34 -6.20 -2.83
CA GLY A 668 18.89 -6.95 -3.95
C GLY A 668 20.26 -6.43 -4.37
N LYS A 669 20.95 -7.24 -5.20
CA LYS A 669 22.32 -6.96 -5.68
C LYS A 669 22.46 -5.61 -6.40
N ASP A 670 21.39 -5.14 -7.02
CA ASP A 670 21.28 -3.91 -7.78
C ASP A 670 20.48 -2.84 -7.03
N SER A 671 20.23 -3.02 -5.72
CA SER A 671 19.52 -2.05 -4.91
C SER A 671 20.28 -0.73 -4.76
N PRO A 672 19.59 0.43 -4.84
CA PRO A 672 20.21 1.73 -4.59
C PRO A 672 20.59 1.94 -3.11
N LEU A 673 20.25 1.00 -2.22
CA LEU A 673 20.56 1.05 -0.80
C LEU A 673 21.99 0.63 -0.47
N LEU A 674 22.62 -0.15 -1.36
CA LEU A 674 23.93 -0.74 -1.13
C LEU A 674 25.03 0.33 -1.16
N ALA A 675 25.85 0.39 -0.12
CA ALA A 675 26.98 1.32 0.03
C ALA A 675 26.65 2.81 -0.22
N ALA A 676 25.40 3.22 0.01
CA ALA A 676 24.90 4.58 -0.24
C ALA A 676 24.73 5.43 1.03
N GLY A 677 24.96 4.83 2.20
CA GLY A 677 24.78 5.46 3.50
C GLY A 677 26.00 6.23 3.98
N GLN A 678 25.81 6.98 5.07
CA GLN A 678 26.83 7.69 5.81
C GLN A 678 27.22 6.93 7.09
N HIS A 679 28.49 6.91 7.46
CA HIS A 679 28.90 6.36 8.76
C HIS A 679 28.20 7.06 9.93
N THR A 680 27.77 6.27 10.91
CA THR A 680 27.16 6.72 12.15
C THR A 680 27.84 6.08 13.35
N GLU A 681 27.46 6.46 14.57
CA GLU A 681 28.00 5.84 15.79
C GLU A 681 27.52 4.40 16.03
N PHE A 682 26.55 3.93 15.25
CA PHE A 682 26.02 2.56 15.37
C PHE A 682 26.82 1.62 14.47
N THR A 683 27.58 0.73 15.09
CA THR A 683 28.53 -0.17 14.43
C THR A 683 28.02 -1.61 14.29
N LYS A 684 26.74 -1.86 14.60
CA LYS A 684 26.10 -3.16 14.47
C LYS A 684 24.81 -3.04 13.67
N ASP A 685 24.53 -4.04 12.84
CA ASP A 685 23.31 -4.14 12.03
C ASP A 685 22.05 -4.53 12.84
N PHE A 686 20.92 -4.68 12.16
CA PHE A 686 19.65 -5.10 12.75
C PHE A 686 19.70 -6.49 13.41
N LEU A 687 20.59 -7.38 12.96
CA LEU A 687 20.82 -8.69 13.54
C LEU A 687 21.91 -8.69 14.62
N GLY A 688 22.50 -7.52 14.90
CA GLY A 688 23.55 -7.31 15.89
C GLY A 688 24.95 -7.71 15.44
N LYS A 689 25.17 -7.94 14.14
CA LYS A 689 26.49 -8.24 13.57
C LYS A 689 27.28 -6.94 13.36
N PRO A 690 28.60 -6.95 13.56
CA PRO A 690 29.44 -5.79 13.29
C PRO A 690 29.38 -5.38 11.81
N LEU A 691 29.31 -4.08 11.56
CA LEU A 691 29.41 -3.53 10.21
C LEU A 691 30.85 -3.61 9.69
N PRO A 692 31.07 -3.86 8.39
CA PRO A 692 32.41 -3.85 7.81
C PRO A 692 33.12 -2.50 7.99
N GLU A 693 34.36 -2.53 8.49
CA GLU A 693 35.17 -1.32 8.63
C GLU A 693 35.61 -0.77 7.26
N GLY A 694 35.65 0.56 7.12
CA GLY A 694 36.20 1.24 5.95
C GLY A 694 35.32 1.24 4.69
N GLN A 695 34.12 0.65 4.72
CA GLN A 695 33.15 0.69 3.63
C GLN A 695 31.97 1.59 3.97
N ALA A 696 31.45 2.32 2.97
CA ALA A 696 30.22 3.08 3.15
C ALA A 696 29.08 2.13 3.58
N PRO A 697 28.33 2.43 4.65
CA PRO A 697 27.26 1.56 5.11
C PRO A 697 26.08 1.57 4.13
N ASN A 698 25.18 0.61 4.27
CA ASN A 698 23.93 0.60 3.54
C ASN A 698 22.94 1.62 4.13
N ILE A 699 22.00 2.08 3.31
CA ILE A 699 20.79 2.77 3.78
C ILE A 699 19.81 1.69 4.26
N GLY A 700 19.20 1.85 5.43
CA GLY A 700 18.21 0.92 6.00
C GLY A 700 18.76 -0.06 7.05
N LEU A 701 18.03 -1.16 7.28
CA LEU A 701 18.16 -2.00 8.47
C LEU A 701 19.27 -3.07 8.44
N TYR A 702 19.74 -3.48 7.28
CA TYR A 702 20.22 -4.86 7.02
C TYR A 702 21.29 -5.41 7.93
#